data_AF-A0AAV7X7U6-F1
#
_entry.id   AF-A0AAV7X7U6-F1
#
_cell.length_a   1.000
_cell.length_b   1.000
_cell.length_c   1.000
_cell.angle_alpha   90.00
_cell.angle_beta   90.00
_cell.angle_gamma   90.00
#
_symmetry.space_group_name_H-M   'P 1'
#
loop_
_entity.id
_entity.type
_entity.pdbx_description
1 polymer ?
#
loop_
_entity_poly.entity_id
_entity_poly.type
_entity_poly.pdbx_seq_one_letter_code
_entity_poly.pdbx_strand_id
1 'polypeptide(L)'
;MVDYIADYLENIRSRRVYPNVKPGYLHNLVPDSAPLEGEAWDDIFKDVERVVMPGVTHWQSPHMHAYFPALNSYPSLLGDMLADAINCIGFTWAASPAATELETVVMNWLGRMVGLPDEFLHLRSDSPGGGVIQTTASESTFICLLAGRTEAIRRCKERCPDLEDAEINSRLVAYTSDQAHSSVEKAGLIGLVQMRYIDSDDQLSLRGDRLREALRKDRANGLVPFFLCATLGTTGACAFDNLLELGAICKEERLWLHVDAAYAGTAFICPEFRGWLAGIQFADSIAFNPSKWMMVHFDCTAMWVKNSNALHRTFNVEPLYLQHENSGLAIDYMHWQIPLSKRFRALKLWFVIRKYGIKGLQKHIREGVRLAQKFEALVLSDPRFEIPAKRHLGMVVFRLVGDNELTERLLKRINSNGALHCVPAALKGQYVIRFTVTSPRTTAEDITKDWAEIRSTASAVIHEYQAANAQVPTTRARARVPLAETRARNELFGSSLLLANSPMSPKIVNGSFAAMFDMDTEMVTECGLNFAHLRLGHKNSPAMRRRIRGMMLSGRQFSLDSRIDLVQQQGTVQGALQQAHQAEHDRERALPLMKEDSVEASSEHEPAVHSAAPTVLPGQPRSRSVEEEVPGDKPDAPAPDPQAEAPSKAVRAAAATAAAAPTAQ
;
A
#
# COMPACT_ATOMS: atom_id res chain seq x y z
N MET A 1 12.42 -24.61 11.21
CA MET A 1 12.00 -23.34 10.59
C MET A 1 13.18 -22.40 10.33
N VAL A 2 13.99 -22.04 11.33
CA VAL A 2 15.17 -21.16 11.14
C VAL A 2 16.11 -21.70 10.05
N ASP A 3 16.42 -22.99 10.11
CA ASP A 3 17.33 -23.68 9.18
C ASP A 3 16.78 -23.65 7.75
N TYR A 4 15.49 -23.98 7.61
CA TYR A 4 14.76 -23.86 6.35
C TYR A 4 14.78 -22.44 5.75
N ILE A 5 14.69 -21.39 6.57
CA ILE A 5 14.81 -20.01 6.10
C ILE A 5 16.23 -19.72 5.62
N ALA A 6 17.26 -20.26 6.29
CA ALA A 6 18.65 -20.14 5.85
C ALA A 6 18.88 -20.89 4.52
N ASP A 7 18.45 -22.15 4.42
CA ASP A 7 18.56 -22.98 3.21
C ASP A 7 17.78 -22.39 2.03
N TYR A 8 16.54 -21.95 2.26
CA TYR A 8 15.72 -21.27 1.26
C TYR A 8 16.41 -20.02 0.73
N LEU A 9 16.95 -19.18 1.63
CA LEU A 9 17.64 -17.97 1.22
C LEU A 9 18.95 -18.29 0.49
N GLU A 10 19.80 -19.19 0.98
CA GLU A 10 21.10 -19.47 0.36
C GLU A 10 20.95 -20.13 -1.01
N ASN A 11 20.02 -21.07 -1.16
CA ASN A 11 19.79 -21.76 -2.42
C ASN A 11 18.85 -20.99 -3.39
N ILE A 12 18.36 -19.80 -3.05
CA ILE A 12 17.29 -19.09 -3.79
C ILE A 12 17.58 -18.87 -5.29
N ARG A 13 18.87 -18.84 -5.70
CA ARG A 13 19.30 -18.75 -7.11
C ARG A 13 18.83 -19.91 -7.99
N SER A 14 18.55 -21.09 -7.42
CA SER A 14 18.08 -22.25 -8.18
C SER A 14 16.57 -22.20 -8.48
N ARG A 15 15.82 -21.34 -7.77
CA ARG A 15 14.36 -21.25 -7.91
C ARG A 15 13.97 -20.30 -9.05
N ARG A 16 12.97 -20.72 -9.83
CA ARG A 16 12.33 -19.91 -10.89
C ARG A 16 11.70 -18.66 -10.26
N VAL A 17 12.18 -17.46 -10.63
CA VAL A 17 11.84 -16.21 -9.92
C VAL A 17 10.36 -15.86 -9.98
N TYR A 18 9.75 -16.03 -11.15
CA TYR A 18 8.34 -15.72 -11.42
C TYR A 18 7.55 -17.02 -11.65
N PRO A 19 6.54 -17.34 -10.83
CA PRO A 19 5.91 -18.66 -10.78
C PRO A 19 5.12 -18.99 -12.06
N ASN A 20 5.05 -20.28 -12.41
CA ASN A 20 4.32 -20.77 -13.59
C ASN A 20 2.90 -21.24 -13.25
N VAL A 21 2.14 -20.39 -12.54
CA VAL A 21 0.78 -20.70 -12.06
C VAL A 21 -0.26 -19.80 -12.72
N LYS A 22 -1.53 -20.18 -12.63
CA LYS A 22 -2.69 -19.38 -13.06
C LYS A 22 -3.48 -18.89 -11.84
N PRO A 23 -4.26 -17.80 -11.93
CA PRO A 23 -5.17 -17.39 -10.87
C PRO A 23 -6.08 -18.56 -10.44
N GLY A 24 -6.24 -18.74 -9.13
CA GLY A 24 -7.04 -19.82 -8.55
C GLY A 24 -6.33 -21.19 -8.41
N TYR A 25 -5.06 -21.36 -8.81
CA TYR A 25 -4.35 -22.65 -8.71
C TYR A 25 -4.37 -23.27 -7.30
N LEU A 26 -4.34 -22.42 -6.27
CA LEU A 26 -4.19 -22.80 -4.87
C LEU A 26 -5.38 -23.58 -4.32
N HIS A 27 -6.61 -23.30 -4.79
CA HIS A 27 -7.82 -23.99 -4.35
C HIS A 27 -7.79 -25.51 -4.63
N ASN A 28 -7.03 -25.94 -5.64
CA ASN A 28 -6.89 -27.36 -5.97
C ASN A 28 -5.80 -28.07 -5.13
N LEU A 29 -5.19 -27.39 -4.15
CA LEU A 29 -4.05 -27.89 -3.35
C LEU A 29 -4.30 -27.91 -1.84
N VAL A 30 -5.37 -27.24 -1.37
CA VAL A 30 -5.79 -27.12 0.03
C VAL A 30 -7.26 -27.57 0.17
N PRO A 31 -7.75 -27.92 1.38
CA PRO A 31 -9.16 -28.21 1.60
C PRO A 31 -10.07 -26.98 1.39
N ASP A 32 -11.34 -27.22 1.03
CA ASP A 32 -12.37 -26.17 0.88
C ASP A 32 -12.83 -25.54 2.22
N SER A 33 -12.50 -26.17 3.37
CA SER A 33 -12.83 -25.69 4.71
C SER A 33 -11.65 -25.85 5.67
N ALA A 34 -11.60 -25.01 6.71
CA ALA A 34 -10.64 -25.17 7.80
C ALA A 34 -10.83 -26.53 8.51
N PRO A 35 -9.75 -27.13 9.05
CA PRO A 35 -9.86 -28.37 9.81
C PRO A 35 -10.59 -28.13 11.14
N LEU A 36 -11.33 -29.15 11.61
CA LEU A 36 -12.02 -29.12 12.91
C LEU A 36 -11.07 -29.34 14.10
N GLU A 37 -9.98 -30.09 13.85
CA GLU A 37 -8.97 -30.47 14.84
C GLU A 37 -7.60 -29.93 14.40
N GLY A 38 -6.66 -29.80 15.33
CA GLY A 38 -5.31 -29.32 15.03
C GLY A 38 -4.51 -30.31 14.16
N GLU A 39 -4.05 -29.86 12.99
CA GLU A 39 -3.18 -30.65 12.11
C GLU A 39 -1.77 -30.82 12.68
N ALA A 40 -1.10 -31.92 12.32
CA ALA A 40 0.28 -32.15 12.75
C ALA A 40 1.23 -31.13 12.09
N TRP A 41 2.11 -30.52 12.89
CA TRP A 41 3.02 -29.47 12.42
C TRP A 41 3.90 -29.90 11.25
N ASP A 42 4.31 -31.17 11.20
CA ASP A 42 5.10 -31.70 10.08
C ASP A 42 4.34 -31.68 8.75
N ASP A 43 3.01 -31.83 8.76
CA ASP A 43 2.19 -31.77 7.54
C ASP A 43 1.98 -30.32 7.08
N ILE A 44 1.68 -29.41 8.01
CA ILE A 44 1.69 -27.96 7.78
C ILE A 44 3.05 -27.51 7.19
N PHE A 45 4.14 -28.08 7.68
CA PHE A 45 5.50 -27.73 7.24
C PHE A 45 5.85 -28.32 5.86
N LYS A 46 5.42 -29.54 5.53
CA LYS A 46 5.54 -30.12 4.16
C LYS A 46 4.82 -29.24 3.12
N ASP A 47 3.68 -28.67 3.51
CA ASP A 47 2.86 -27.84 2.63
C ASP A 47 3.50 -26.50 2.23
N VAL A 48 4.52 -26.03 2.96
CA VAL A 48 5.30 -24.85 2.55
C VAL A 48 5.94 -25.06 1.17
N GLU A 49 6.52 -26.23 0.89
CA GLU A 49 7.09 -26.55 -0.42
C GLU A 49 6.06 -27.13 -1.40
N ARG A 50 5.07 -27.91 -0.94
CA ARG A 50 4.04 -28.52 -1.81
C ARG A 50 3.06 -27.49 -2.38
N VAL A 51 2.67 -26.51 -1.57
CA VAL A 51 1.49 -25.65 -1.81
C VAL A 51 1.88 -24.19 -1.99
N VAL A 52 2.71 -23.65 -1.08
CA VAL A 52 3.03 -22.22 -1.03
C VAL A 52 4.10 -21.86 -2.06
N MET A 53 5.30 -22.43 -1.94
CA MET A 53 6.46 -22.05 -2.77
C MET A 53 6.24 -22.11 -4.30
N PRO A 54 5.45 -23.04 -4.88
CA PRO A 54 5.20 -23.06 -6.33
C PRO A 54 4.50 -21.80 -6.89
N GLY A 55 3.81 -21.02 -6.04
CA GLY A 55 3.20 -19.73 -6.39
C GLY A 55 3.94 -18.50 -5.84
N VAL A 56 5.06 -18.67 -5.14
CA VAL A 56 5.86 -17.55 -4.62
C VAL A 56 6.63 -16.89 -5.76
N THR A 57 6.54 -15.56 -5.87
CA THR A 57 7.54 -14.78 -6.60
C THR A 57 8.73 -14.55 -5.67
N HIS A 58 9.92 -15.02 -6.02
CA HIS A 58 11.07 -15.06 -5.10
C HIS A 58 11.79 -13.70 -4.99
N TRP A 59 11.17 -12.75 -4.28
CA TRP A 59 11.63 -11.35 -4.12
C TRP A 59 13.07 -11.16 -3.63
N GLN A 60 13.66 -12.12 -2.92
CA GLN A 60 15.04 -12.05 -2.42
C GLN A 60 16.08 -12.63 -3.40
N SER A 61 15.64 -13.17 -4.54
CA SER A 61 16.51 -13.76 -5.55
C SER A 61 17.38 -12.69 -6.24
N PRO A 62 18.67 -12.94 -6.50
CA PRO A 62 19.51 -12.07 -7.30
C PRO A 62 18.96 -11.71 -8.68
N HIS A 63 18.14 -12.61 -9.26
CA HIS A 63 17.52 -12.51 -10.57
C HIS A 63 16.12 -11.82 -10.54
N MET A 64 15.72 -11.28 -9.38
CA MET A 64 14.53 -10.44 -9.25
C MET A 64 14.88 -9.00 -9.62
N HIS A 65 14.34 -8.48 -10.72
CA HIS A 65 14.62 -7.11 -11.20
C HIS A 65 13.37 -6.24 -11.37
N ALA A 66 12.20 -6.80 -11.03
CA ALA A 66 10.93 -6.10 -11.07
C ALA A 66 10.78 -5.07 -9.93
N TYR A 67 9.87 -4.11 -10.14
CA TYR A 67 9.50 -3.07 -9.17
C TYR A 67 10.72 -2.31 -8.61
N PHE A 68 10.74 -2.04 -7.31
CA PHE A 68 11.94 -1.70 -6.55
C PHE A 68 12.24 -2.86 -5.57
N PRO A 69 13.44 -2.93 -4.97
CA PRO A 69 13.77 -4.02 -4.06
C PRO A 69 12.83 -4.02 -2.85
N ALA A 70 12.67 -5.17 -2.19
CA ALA A 70 11.96 -5.33 -0.93
C ALA A 70 12.77 -6.26 -0.01
N LEU A 71 13.95 -5.79 0.42
CA LEU A 71 15.03 -6.66 0.90
C LEU A 71 14.87 -7.06 2.37
N ASN A 72 15.04 -8.35 2.67
CA ASN A 72 15.22 -8.84 4.03
C ASN A 72 16.71 -8.98 4.41
N SER A 73 16.96 -9.27 5.67
CA SER A 73 18.25 -9.73 6.18
C SER A 73 18.07 -10.44 7.51
N TYR A 74 19.02 -11.31 7.87
CA TYR A 74 18.94 -12.07 9.13
C TYR A 74 18.81 -11.22 10.41
N PRO A 75 19.49 -10.07 10.63
CA PRO A 75 19.20 -9.22 11.78
C PRO A 75 17.80 -8.60 11.73
N SER A 76 17.22 -8.40 10.55
CA SER A 76 15.84 -7.92 10.42
C SER A 76 14.82 -8.99 10.79
N LEU A 77 15.06 -10.24 10.38
CA LEU A 77 14.23 -11.40 10.73
C LEU A 77 14.28 -11.66 12.24
N LEU A 78 15.47 -11.74 12.84
CA LEU A 78 15.65 -11.88 14.28
C LEU A 78 15.02 -10.72 15.09
N GLY A 79 14.95 -9.52 14.48
CA GLY A 79 14.33 -8.35 15.09
C GLY A 79 12.81 -8.45 15.20
N ASP A 80 12.10 -8.88 14.15
CA ASP A 80 10.65 -9.13 14.25
C ASP A 80 10.34 -10.43 14.99
N MET A 81 11.14 -11.50 14.87
CA MET A 81 10.97 -12.70 15.70
C MET A 81 10.92 -12.37 17.20
N LEU A 82 11.69 -11.37 17.66
CA LEU A 82 11.62 -10.88 19.03
C LEU A 82 10.47 -9.89 19.26
N ALA A 83 10.16 -9.00 18.30
CA ALA A 83 9.04 -8.06 18.42
C ALA A 83 7.68 -8.78 18.49
N ASP A 84 7.49 -9.80 17.67
CA ASP A 84 6.28 -10.60 17.54
C ASP A 84 6.14 -11.58 18.72
N ALA A 85 7.25 -12.05 19.31
CA ALA A 85 7.24 -12.82 20.57
C ALA A 85 6.92 -11.94 21.80
N ILE A 86 7.30 -10.65 21.79
CA ILE A 86 6.91 -9.68 22.82
C ILE A 86 5.45 -9.23 22.62
N ASN A 87 4.99 -9.11 21.36
CA ASN A 87 3.64 -8.73 20.93
C ASN A 87 3.06 -7.46 21.59
N CYS A 88 3.91 -6.54 22.06
CA CYS A 88 3.45 -5.30 22.71
C CYS A 88 2.91 -4.30 21.68
N ILE A 89 1.86 -3.57 22.06
CA ILE A 89 1.22 -2.55 21.21
C ILE A 89 1.53 -1.16 21.79
N GLY A 90 2.30 -0.35 21.07
CA GLY A 90 2.69 1.01 21.47
C GLY A 90 1.83 2.08 20.81
N PHE A 91 0.53 2.12 21.12
CA PHE A 91 -0.36 3.20 20.64
C PHE A 91 -0.16 4.50 21.43
N THR A 92 -0.07 4.40 22.75
CA THR A 92 0.46 5.44 23.66
C THR A 92 1.80 5.02 24.24
N TRP A 93 2.52 5.97 24.83
CA TRP A 93 3.75 5.72 25.58
C TRP A 93 3.53 4.72 26.72
N ALA A 94 2.48 4.87 27.54
CA ALA A 94 2.30 3.95 28.68
C ALA A 94 1.91 2.52 28.27
N ALA A 95 1.36 2.31 27.07
CA ALA A 95 1.03 0.97 26.57
C ALA A 95 2.29 0.12 26.27
N SER A 96 3.38 0.76 25.84
CA SER A 96 4.72 0.14 25.79
C SER A 96 5.81 1.21 25.65
N PRO A 97 6.40 1.71 26.77
CA PRO A 97 7.39 2.78 26.71
C PRO A 97 8.60 2.41 25.85
N ALA A 98 9.06 1.15 25.91
CA ALA A 98 10.17 0.66 25.10
C ALA A 98 9.90 0.70 23.59
N ALA A 99 8.64 0.55 23.15
CA ALA A 99 8.28 0.66 21.75
C ALA A 99 8.39 2.11 21.25
N THR A 100 7.83 3.06 22.00
CA THR A 100 7.87 4.49 21.70
C THR A 100 9.29 5.05 21.78
N GLU A 101 10.00 4.82 22.89
CA GLU A 101 11.34 5.39 23.12
C GLU A 101 12.37 4.87 22.11
N LEU A 102 12.36 3.57 21.79
CA LEU A 102 13.30 3.03 20.80
C LEU A 102 12.96 3.53 19.38
N GLU A 103 11.69 3.71 19.03
CA GLU A 103 11.32 4.31 17.74
C GLU A 103 11.83 5.75 17.63
N THR A 104 11.63 6.56 18.68
CA THR A 104 12.12 7.94 18.79
C THR A 104 13.65 8.02 18.61
N VAL A 105 14.41 7.17 19.31
CA VAL A 105 15.88 7.09 19.18
C VAL A 105 16.32 6.64 17.79
N VAL A 106 15.68 5.62 17.23
CA VAL A 106 16.06 5.04 15.93
C VAL A 106 15.71 5.96 14.77
N MET A 107 14.58 6.67 14.82
CA MET A 107 14.20 7.67 13.83
C MET A 107 15.12 8.91 13.87
N ASN A 108 15.64 9.27 15.04
CA ASN A 108 16.72 10.26 15.17
C ASN A 108 18.04 9.78 14.56
N TRP A 109 18.43 8.53 14.79
CA TRP A 109 19.62 7.94 14.14
C TRP A 109 19.46 7.93 12.62
N LEU A 110 18.32 7.48 12.11
CA LEU A 110 18.09 7.33 10.67
C LEU A 110 17.97 8.68 9.94
N GLY A 111 17.33 9.69 10.55
CA GLY A 111 17.28 11.05 10.02
C GLY A 111 18.68 11.66 9.86
N ARG A 112 19.55 11.50 10.88
CA ARG A 112 20.96 11.90 10.83
C ARG A 112 21.78 11.09 9.81
N MET A 113 21.47 9.80 9.65
CA MET A 113 22.13 8.94 8.66
C MET A 113 21.85 9.38 7.22
N VAL A 114 20.63 9.82 6.89
CA VAL A 114 20.32 10.37 5.55
C VAL A 114 20.68 11.84 5.39
N GLY A 115 20.81 12.57 6.51
CA GLY A 115 21.18 13.99 6.52
C GLY A 115 19.99 14.95 6.49
N LEU A 116 18.89 14.61 7.18
CA LEU A 116 17.80 15.57 7.40
C LEU A 116 18.26 16.72 8.32
N PRO A 117 17.70 17.94 8.15
CA PRO A 117 17.77 19.00 9.15
C PRO A 117 17.31 18.56 10.55
N ASP A 118 17.88 19.14 11.59
CA ASP A 118 17.52 18.88 13.00
C ASP A 118 16.03 19.20 13.29
N GLU A 119 15.38 20.07 12.52
CA GLU A 119 13.93 20.38 12.57
C GLU A 119 13.01 19.18 12.27
N PHE A 120 13.54 18.08 11.71
CA PHE A 120 12.80 16.82 11.53
C PHE A 120 13.03 15.83 12.68
N LEU A 121 13.95 16.11 13.60
CA LEU A 121 14.38 15.18 14.63
C LEU A 121 13.65 15.46 15.95
N HIS A 122 13.40 14.39 16.72
CA HIS A 122 12.87 14.44 18.07
C HIS A 122 13.96 14.96 19.03
N LEU A 123 14.18 16.28 19.05
CA LEU A 123 15.17 16.94 19.90
C LEU A 123 14.46 17.70 21.02
N ARG A 124 14.98 17.55 22.25
CA ARG A 124 14.38 18.14 23.47
C ARG A 124 14.47 19.69 23.55
N SER A 125 14.98 20.33 22.50
CA SER A 125 15.13 21.78 22.38
C SER A 125 14.37 22.25 21.13
N ASP A 126 13.22 22.87 21.35
CA ASP A 126 12.42 23.69 20.43
C ASP A 126 12.04 23.11 19.04
N SER A 127 12.41 21.87 18.72
CA SER A 127 11.99 21.17 17.49
C SER A 127 10.56 20.68 17.64
N PRO A 128 9.58 21.18 16.85
CA PRO A 128 8.23 20.63 16.84
C PRO A 128 8.11 19.42 15.92
N GLY A 129 9.17 19.04 15.20
CA GLY A 129 9.19 17.91 14.29
C GLY A 129 9.51 16.57 14.96
N GLY A 130 9.59 15.53 14.14
CA GLY A 130 9.92 14.17 14.60
C GLY A 130 9.70 13.12 13.53
N GLY A 131 10.09 11.88 13.83
CA GLY A 131 9.97 10.73 12.93
C GLY A 131 9.17 9.56 13.51
N VAL A 132 8.33 8.94 12.69
CA VAL A 132 7.47 7.80 13.02
C VAL A 132 7.57 6.70 11.95
N ILE A 133 7.54 5.42 12.37
CA ILE A 133 7.56 4.26 11.49
C ILE A 133 6.14 3.85 11.11
N GLN A 134 5.78 4.17 9.88
CA GLN A 134 4.55 3.79 9.19
C GLN A 134 4.71 2.42 8.51
N THR A 135 3.59 1.86 8.06
CA THR A 135 3.54 0.62 7.27
C THR A 135 4.08 0.87 5.87
N THR A 136 3.57 1.90 5.18
CA THR A 136 3.88 2.17 3.75
C THR A 136 4.15 3.63 3.42
N ALA A 137 4.87 3.89 2.32
CA ALA A 137 4.97 5.24 1.74
C ALA A 137 3.61 5.77 1.28
N SER A 138 2.69 4.90 0.86
CA SER A 138 1.33 5.29 0.47
C SER A 138 0.53 5.87 1.64
N GLU A 139 0.60 5.19 2.78
CA GLU A 139 0.05 5.66 4.07
C GLU A 139 0.73 6.95 4.51
N SER A 140 2.06 7.02 4.43
CA SER A 140 2.84 8.23 4.76
C SER A 140 2.44 9.44 3.90
N THR A 141 2.29 9.24 2.58
CA THR A 141 1.82 10.25 1.62
C THR A 141 0.43 10.74 2.00
N PHE A 142 -0.48 9.81 2.31
CA PHE A 142 -1.86 10.13 2.65
C PHE A 142 -1.99 10.85 4.00
N ILE A 143 -1.24 10.41 5.03
CA ILE A 143 -1.12 11.11 6.32
C ILE A 143 -0.64 12.55 6.12
N CYS A 144 0.38 12.77 5.28
CA CYS A 144 0.90 14.11 5.00
C CYS A 144 -0.10 14.97 4.19
N LEU A 145 -0.84 14.37 3.25
CA LEU A 145 -1.91 15.04 2.52
C LEU A 145 -3.06 15.46 3.47
N LEU A 146 -3.44 14.59 4.42
CA LEU A 146 -4.45 14.91 5.43
C LEU A 146 -3.98 16.04 6.37
N ALA A 147 -2.74 16.02 6.84
CA ALA A 147 -2.17 17.08 7.67
C ALA A 147 -2.09 18.43 6.94
N GLY A 148 -1.62 18.42 5.68
CA GLY A 148 -1.64 19.61 4.82
C GLY A 148 -3.06 20.12 4.59
N ARG A 149 -4.04 19.22 4.42
CA ARG A 149 -5.47 19.53 4.23
C ARG A 149 -6.06 20.17 5.48
N THR A 150 -5.81 19.62 6.67
CA THR A 150 -6.26 20.19 7.95
C THR A 150 -5.72 21.61 8.14
N GLU A 151 -4.43 21.83 7.90
CA GLU A 151 -3.84 23.18 8.02
C GLU A 151 -4.33 24.13 6.90
N ALA A 152 -4.70 23.63 5.72
CA ALA A 152 -5.35 24.43 4.68
C ALA A 152 -6.77 24.87 5.07
N ILE A 153 -7.57 23.95 5.60
CA ILE A 153 -8.92 24.23 6.11
C ILE A 153 -8.86 25.25 7.23
N ARG A 154 -7.95 25.06 8.20
CA ARG A 154 -7.73 25.98 9.33
C ARG A 154 -7.45 27.43 8.85
N ARG A 155 -6.55 27.60 7.87
CA ARG A 155 -6.21 28.90 7.25
C ARG A 155 -7.31 29.49 6.37
N CYS A 156 -8.25 28.68 5.90
CA CYS A 156 -9.45 29.18 5.23
C CYS A 156 -10.48 29.69 6.25
N LYS A 157 -10.68 28.95 7.36
CA LYS A 157 -11.59 29.37 8.46
C LYS A 157 -11.12 30.64 9.19
N GLU A 158 -9.81 30.93 9.21
CA GLU A 158 -9.27 32.25 9.62
C GLU A 158 -9.84 33.44 8.83
N ARG A 159 -10.40 33.20 7.64
CA ARG A 159 -10.95 34.24 6.74
C ARG A 159 -12.44 34.10 6.45
N CYS A 160 -12.96 32.87 6.50
CA CYS A 160 -14.34 32.51 6.22
C CYS A 160 -14.79 31.48 7.28
N PRO A 161 -15.08 31.90 8.53
CA PRO A 161 -15.34 30.99 9.63
C PRO A 161 -16.62 30.16 9.44
N ASP A 162 -17.61 30.72 8.72
CA ASP A 162 -18.94 30.14 8.51
C ASP A 162 -19.00 29.08 7.40
N LEU A 163 -17.89 28.82 6.68
CA LEU A 163 -17.84 27.78 5.65
C LEU A 163 -17.53 26.41 6.25
N GLU A 164 -18.21 25.38 5.77
CA GLU A 164 -17.98 24.02 6.28
C GLU A 164 -16.68 23.40 5.74
N ASP A 165 -16.09 22.49 6.54
CA ASP A 165 -14.81 21.85 6.19
C ASP A 165 -14.89 21.11 4.84
N ALA A 166 -16.05 20.52 4.53
CA ALA A 166 -16.34 19.87 3.25
C ALA A 166 -16.43 20.87 2.08
N GLU A 167 -17.00 22.06 2.29
CA GLU A 167 -17.08 23.10 1.27
C GLU A 167 -15.71 23.68 0.97
N ILE A 168 -14.89 23.91 1.99
CA ILE A 168 -13.50 24.34 1.84
C ILE A 168 -12.71 23.26 1.09
N ASN A 169 -12.83 21.99 1.52
CA ASN A 169 -12.16 20.87 0.87
C ASN A 169 -12.53 20.73 -0.62
N SER A 170 -13.78 21.01 -1.02
CA SER A 170 -14.19 20.96 -2.43
C SER A 170 -13.37 21.90 -3.35
N ARG A 171 -12.78 22.96 -2.78
CA ARG A 171 -11.95 23.96 -3.47
C ARG A 171 -10.45 23.69 -3.31
N LEU A 172 -10.05 22.75 -2.45
CA LEU A 172 -8.64 22.43 -2.22
C LEU A 172 -8.05 21.65 -3.40
N VAL A 173 -6.86 22.08 -3.84
CA VAL A 173 -6.12 21.44 -4.94
C VAL A 173 -4.68 21.13 -4.53
N ALA A 174 -4.28 19.90 -4.80
CA ALA A 174 -2.98 19.31 -4.55
C ALA A 174 -2.25 19.02 -5.86
N TYR A 175 -0.92 19.05 -5.83
CA TYR A 175 -0.05 18.94 -7.00
C TYR A 175 0.93 17.78 -6.86
N THR A 176 1.33 17.20 -8.00
CA THR A 176 2.45 16.26 -8.09
C THR A 176 2.98 16.14 -9.53
N SER A 177 4.10 15.45 -9.70
CA SER A 177 4.71 15.14 -11.00
C SER A 177 3.85 14.14 -11.79
N ASP A 178 3.80 14.23 -13.13
CA ASP A 178 3.20 13.17 -13.96
C ASP A 178 3.94 11.81 -13.83
N GLN A 179 5.15 11.83 -13.26
CA GLN A 179 5.99 10.65 -12.98
C GLN A 179 5.86 10.14 -11.53
N ALA A 180 4.97 10.73 -10.72
CA ALA A 180 4.74 10.34 -9.33
C ALA A 180 4.19 8.91 -9.20
N HIS A 181 4.31 8.32 -8.00
CA HIS A 181 3.73 7.01 -7.72
C HIS A 181 2.20 7.12 -7.55
N SER A 182 1.45 6.09 -7.97
CA SER A 182 -0.02 6.07 -7.91
C SER A 182 -0.60 6.08 -6.48
N SER A 183 0.24 6.02 -5.44
CA SER A 183 -0.16 6.37 -4.08
C SER A 183 -0.58 7.83 -3.93
N VAL A 184 -0.01 8.76 -4.70
CA VAL A 184 -0.38 10.18 -4.64
C VAL A 184 -1.78 10.40 -5.23
N GLU A 185 -2.07 9.76 -6.37
CA GLU A 185 -3.43 9.66 -6.92
C GLU A 185 -4.41 9.10 -5.87
N LYS A 186 -4.06 7.94 -5.29
CA LYS A 186 -4.91 7.25 -4.31
C LYS A 186 -5.11 8.06 -3.02
N ALA A 187 -4.11 8.85 -2.59
CA ALA A 187 -4.24 9.77 -1.47
C ALA A 187 -5.21 10.93 -1.78
N GLY A 188 -5.20 11.45 -3.00
CA GLY A 188 -6.20 12.42 -3.47
C GLY A 188 -7.62 11.82 -3.52
N LEU A 189 -7.76 10.61 -4.07
CA LEU A 189 -9.04 9.90 -4.15
C LEU A 189 -9.65 9.61 -2.78
N ILE A 190 -8.88 9.08 -1.82
CA ILE A 190 -9.39 8.80 -0.46
C ILE A 190 -9.58 10.10 0.33
N GLY A 191 -8.73 11.10 0.12
CA GLY A 191 -8.83 12.41 0.78
C GLY A 191 -9.96 13.31 0.25
N LEU A 192 -10.64 12.91 -0.83
CA LEU A 192 -11.59 13.72 -1.60
C LEU A 192 -11.01 15.08 -2.03
N VAL A 193 -9.74 15.07 -2.49
CA VAL A 193 -8.97 16.26 -2.88
C VAL A 193 -8.72 16.25 -4.39
N GLN A 194 -8.85 17.42 -5.04
CA GLN A 194 -8.49 17.55 -6.45
C GLN A 194 -6.97 17.40 -6.63
N MET A 195 -6.54 16.40 -7.39
CA MET A 195 -5.12 16.17 -7.70
C MET A 195 -4.77 16.69 -9.10
N ARG A 196 -3.66 17.42 -9.21
CA ARG A 196 -3.10 17.96 -10.44
C ARG A 196 -1.75 17.32 -10.73
N TYR A 197 -1.69 16.53 -11.80
CA TYR A 197 -0.43 16.11 -12.40
C TYR A 197 0.14 17.28 -13.22
N ILE A 198 1.42 17.56 -13.02
CA ILE A 198 2.16 18.58 -13.77
C ILE A 198 3.20 17.86 -14.63
N ASP A 199 3.21 18.16 -15.93
CA ASP A 199 4.13 17.57 -16.90
C ASP A 199 5.61 17.83 -16.52
N SER A 200 6.39 16.75 -16.43
CA SER A 200 7.82 16.78 -16.17
C SER A 200 8.67 17.16 -17.40
N ASP A 201 9.87 17.66 -17.14
CA ASP A 201 10.85 18.01 -18.17
C ASP A 201 11.44 16.76 -18.87
N ASP A 202 12.38 16.95 -19.79
CA ASP A 202 12.98 15.85 -20.56
C ASP A 202 14.04 15.04 -19.79
N GLN A 203 14.23 15.34 -18.49
CA GLN A 203 14.88 14.45 -17.53
C GLN A 203 13.88 13.79 -16.58
N LEU A 204 12.57 13.89 -16.88
CA LEU A 204 11.46 13.34 -16.08
C LEU A 204 11.40 13.95 -14.67
N SER A 205 11.84 15.21 -14.53
CA SER A 205 11.83 16.01 -13.30
C SER A 205 10.68 17.02 -13.32
N LEU A 206 9.95 17.17 -12.21
CA LEU A 206 9.06 18.30 -12.00
C LEU A 206 9.86 19.58 -11.69
N ARG A 207 9.45 20.69 -12.34
CA ARG A 207 10.17 21.98 -12.36
C ARG A 207 9.30 23.14 -11.89
N GLY A 208 9.95 24.18 -11.34
CA GLY A 208 9.27 25.28 -10.66
C GLY A 208 8.44 26.21 -11.56
N ASP A 209 8.81 26.34 -12.83
CA ASP A 209 8.05 27.11 -13.84
C ASP A 209 6.67 26.49 -14.08
N ARG A 210 6.61 25.17 -14.26
CA ARG A 210 5.37 24.42 -14.50
C ARG A 210 4.46 24.42 -13.29
N LEU A 211 5.03 24.31 -12.09
CA LEU A 211 4.28 24.47 -10.85
C LEU A 211 3.65 25.87 -10.74
N ARG A 212 4.43 26.94 -10.94
CA ARG A 212 3.91 28.33 -10.94
C ARG A 212 2.81 28.55 -11.98
N GLU A 213 2.92 27.96 -13.16
CA GLU A 213 1.88 28.04 -14.19
C GLU A 213 0.57 27.37 -13.73
N ALA A 214 0.65 26.18 -13.13
CA ALA A 214 -0.51 25.45 -12.61
C ALA A 214 -1.18 26.19 -11.44
N LEU A 215 -0.39 26.66 -10.45
CA LEU A 215 -0.86 27.45 -9.31
C LEU A 215 -1.61 28.71 -9.76
N ARG A 216 -1.06 29.46 -10.73
CA ARG A 216 -1.69 30.66 -11.27
C ARG A 216 -3.03 30.37 -11.95
N LYS A 217 -3.13 29.27 -12.71
CA LYS A 217 -4.38 28.84 -13.37
C LYS A 217 -5.44 28.46 -12.34
N ASP A 218 -5.09 27.63 -11.35
CA ASP A 218 -6.05 27.16 -10.36
C ASP A 218 -6.51 28.27 -9.40
N ARG A 219 -5.61 29.19 -8.99
CA ARG A 219 -6.01 30.41 -8.26
C ARG A 219 -6.97 31.28 -9.06
N ALA A 220 -6.76 31.42 -10.38
CA ALA A 220 -7.68 32.16 -11.25
C ALA A 220 -9.05 31.48 -11.42
N ASN A 221 -9.11 30.15 -11.25
CA ASN A 221 -10.34 29.36 -11.22
C ASN A 221 -11.02 29.33 -9.83
N GLY A 222 -10.53 30.10 -8.85
CA GLY A 222 -11.08 30.15 -7.49
C GLY A 222 -10.74 28.96 -6.59
N LEU A 223 -9.81 28.10 -7.02
CA LEU A 223 -9.30 26.98 -6.21
C LEU A 223 -8.22 27.45 -5.24
N VAL A 224 -7.98 26.63 -4.22
CA VAL A 224 -7.04 26.89 -3.13
C VAL A 224 -5.91 25.85 -3.17
N PRO A 225 -4.77 26.18 -3.80
CA PRO A 225 -3.53 25.41 -3.68
C PRO A 225 -3.12 25.21 -2.21
N PHE A 226 -2.79 23.97 -1.85
CA PHE A 226 -2.36 23.67 -0.47
C PHE A 226 -1.27 22.61 -0.28
N PHE A 227 -0.99 21.74 -1.27
CA PHE A 227 -0.09 20.60 -1.10
C PHE A 227 0.67 20.28 -2.39
N LEU A 228 1.95 19.90 -2.27
CA LEU A 228 2.77 19.34 -3.33
C LEU A 228 3.42 18.04 -2.83
N CYS A 229 3.25 16.95 -3.57
CA CYS A 229 4.13 15.78 -3.46
C CYS A 229 5.21 15.86 -4.54
N ALA A 230 6.46 16.06 -4.12
CA ALA A 230 7.64 15.97 -4.96
C ALA A 230 8.35 14.62 -4.75
N THR A 231 8.81 14.01 -5.83
CA THR A 231 9.33 12.63 -5.84
C THR A 231 10.85 12.60 -6.02
N LEU A 232 11.56 11.94 -5.10
CA LEU A 232 12.98 11.61 -5.23
C LEU A 232 13.14 10.12 -5.57
N GLY A 233 13.41 9.82 -6.84
CA GLY A 233 13.50 8.46 -7.36
C GLY A 233 12.16 7.91 -7.85
N THR A 234 11.58 8.56 -8.88
CA THR A 234 10.29 8.21 -9.49
C THR A 234 10.17 6.73 -9.89
N THR A 235 8.96 6.18 -9.84
CA THR A 235 8.76 4.73 -10.07
C THR A 235 9.14 4.28 -11.48
N GLY A 236 8.86 5.11 -12.49
CA GLY A 236 9.15 4.81 -13.90
C GLY A 236 10.64 4.70 -14.20
N ALA A 237 11.39 5.78 -13.95
CA ALA A 237 12.78 5.95 -14.39
C ALA A 237 13.80 6.26 -13.28
N CYS A 238 13.39 6.35 -12.02
CA CYS A 238 14.21 6.85 -10.90
C CYS A 238 14.73 8.28 -11.13
N ALA A 239 13.87 9.14 -11.70
CA ALA A 239 14.12 10.57 -11.83
C ALA A 239 13.89 11.30 -10.50
N PHE A 240 14.29 12.57 -10.41
CA PHE A 240 14.23 13.38 -9.19
C PHE A 240 13.63 14.75 -9.49
N ASP A 241 12.55 15.10 -8.80
CA ASP A 241 11.92 16.43 -8.87
C ASP A 241 12.83 17.50 -8.23
N ASN A 242 12.82 18.73 -8.76
CA ASN A 242 13.79 19.76 -8.35
C ASN A 242 13.37 20.48 -7.05
N LEU A 243 13.74 19.91 -5.90
CA LEU A 243 13.39 20.45 -4.58
C LEU A 243 13.93 21.86 -4.28
N LEU A 244 15.00 22.33 -4.93
CA LEU A 244 15.45 23.72 -4.77
C LEU A 244 14.45 24.71 -5.39
N GLU A 245 13.96 24.42 -6.60
CA GLU A 245 12.95 25.22 -7.28
C GLU A 245 11.60 25.11 -6.57
N LEU A 246 11.15 23.88 -6.33
CA LEU A 246 9.82 23.57 -5.80
C LEU A 246 9.67 24.02 -4.34
N GLY A 247 10.70 23.82 -3.50
CA GLY A 247 10.67 24.21 -2.09
C GLY A 247 10.58 25.72 -1.87
N ALA A 248 11.25 26.51 -2.70
CA ALA A 248 11.12 27.97 -2.68
C ALA A 248 9.67 28.40 -2.98
N ILE A 249 9.03 27.77 -3.98
CA ILE A 249 7.65 28.06 -4.37
C ILE A 249 6.66 27.60 -3.28
N CYS A 250 6.83 26.40 -2.70
CA CYS A 250 5.96 25.94 -1.61
C CYS A 250 6.00 26.88 -0.41
N LYS A 251 7.19 27.41 -0.05
CA LYS A 251 7.34 28.41 1.02
C LYS A 251 6.70 29.75 0.68
N GLU A 252 6.82 30.22 -0.57
CA GLU A 252 6.22 31.45 -1.09
C GLU A 252 4.67 31.36 -1.08
N GLU A 253 4.13 30.28 -1.63
CA GLU A 253 2.69 30.06 -1.86
C GLU A 253 1.97 29.41 -0.65
N ARG A 254 2.73 29.07 0.41
CA ARG A 254 2.31 28.38 1.64
C ARG A 254 1.66 27.00 1.38
N LEU A 255 2.26 26.22 0.49
CA LEU A 255 1.90 24.83 0.22
C LEU A 255 2.64 23.90 1.18
N TRP A 256 1.97 22.86 1.67
CA TRP A 256 2.64 21.74 2.34
C TRP A 256 3.49 20.98 1.31
N LEU A 257 4.80 20.92 1.51
CA LEU A 257 5.71 20.13 0.69
C LEU A 257 5.97 18.76 1.32
N HIS A 258 5.39 17.72 0.73
CA HIS A 258 5.74 16.33 1.02
C HIS A 258 6.79 15.83 0.01
N VAL A 259 7.79 15.10 0.51
CA VAL A 259 8.80 14.43 -0.32
C VAL A 259 8.62 12.90 -0.25
N ASP A 260 8.16 12.29 -1.34
CA ASP A 260 8.22 10.84 -1.51
C ASP A 260 9.63 10.46 -1.99
N ALA A 261 10.43 9.90 -1.08
CA ALA A 261 11.74 9.35 -1.37
C ALA A 261 11.76 7.81 -1.25
N ALA A 262 10.61 7.13 -1.40
CA ALA A 262 10.40 5.72 -1.02
C ALA A 262 11.57 4.78 -1.35
N TYR A 263 12.12 4.84 -2.58
CA TYR A 263 13.31 4.06 -2.95
C TYR A 263 14.63 4.81 -2.68
N ALA A 264 14.77 6.05 -3.17
CA ALA A 264 16.05 6.76 -3.17
C ALA A 264 16.50 7.23 -1.77
N GLY A 265 15.60 7.35 -0.80
CA GLY A 265 15.90 7.81 0.56
C GLY A 265 16.99 7.01 1.25
N THR A 266 17.04 5.70 1.02
CA THR A 266 18.11 4.83 1.51
C THR A 266 19.48 5.23 0.94
N ALA A 267 19.54 5.73 -0.29
CA ALA A 267 20.81 6.12 -0.92
C ALA A 267 21.48 7.31 -0.22
N PHE A 268 20.70 8.19 0.43
CA PHE A 268 21.22 9.38 1.13
C PHE A 268 22.03 9.04 2.39
N ILE A 269 22.06 7.77 2.82
CA ILE A 269 23.05 7.24 3.78
C ILE A 269 24.49 7.40 3.24
N CYS A 270 24.67 7.41 1.91
CA CYS A 270 25.90 7.79 1.21
C CYS A 270 25.90 9.31 0.92
N PRO A 271 26.87 10.10 1.45
CA PRO A 271 26.92 11.56 1.25
C PRO A 271 26.92 12.00 -0.22
N GLU A 272 27.56 11.24 -1.11
CA GLU A 272 27.68 11.55 -2.53
C GLU A 272 26.34 11.53 -3.30
N PHE A 273 25.28 10.93 -2.74
CA PHE A 273 23.93 10.95 -3.33
C PHE A 273 23.02 12.02 -2.73
N ARG A 274 23.48 12.78 -1.71
CA ARG A 274 22.68 13.83 -1.06
C ARG A 274 22.47 15.09 -1.90
N GLY A 275 23.08 15.20 -3.09
CA GLY A 275 22.80 16.29 -4.03
C GLY A 275 21.30 16.41 -4.38
N TRP A 276 20.58 15.28 -4.42
CA TRP A 276 19.12 15.26 -4.64
C TRP A 276 18.27 15.66 -3.41
N LEU A 277 18.88 15.84 -2.23
CA LEU A 277 18.22 16.43 -1.05
C LEU A 277 18.37 17.96 -0.99
N ALA A 278 19.03 18.61 -1.94
CA ALA A 278 19.15 20.06 -1.95
C ALA A 278 17.74 20.70 -2.02
N GLY A 279 17.35 21.46 -0.98
CA GLY A 279 15.99 21.98 -0.83
C GLY A 279 15.15 21.31 0.26
N ILE A 280 15.63 20.20 0.88
CA ILE A 280 14.90 19.48 1.94
C ILE A 280 14.51 20.35 3.15
N GLN A 281 15.23 21.44 3.40
CA GLN A 281 14.89 22.41 4.46
C GLN A 281 13.55 23.16 4.24
N PHE A 282 13.02 23.12 3.02
CA PHE A 282 11.71 23.66 2.65
C PHE A 282 10.57 22.63 2.77
N ALA A 283 10.86 21.35 3.01
CA ALA A 283 9.83 20.33 3.14
C ALA A 283 9.15 20.37 4.51
N ASP A 284 7.85 20.12 4.53
CA ASP A 284 7.07 19.93 5.75
C ASP A 284 7.08 18.45 6.18
N SER A 285 7.27 17.53 5.24
CA SER A 285 7.45 16.11 5.52
C SER A 285 8.23 15.35 4.45
N ILE A 286 8.87 14.25 4.85
CA ILE A 286 9.57 13.31 3.96
C ILE A 286 9.31 11.87 4.40
N ALA A 287 9.14 10.95 3.44
CA ALA A 287 9.04 9.52 3.72
C ALA A 287 10.00 8.71 2.84
N PHE A 288 10.62 7.67 3.40
CA PHE A 288 11.26 6.61 2.60
C PHE A 288 11.12 5.22 3.21
N ASN A 289 11.41 4.19 2.42
CA ASN A 289 11.25 2.79 2.84
C ASN A 289 12.61 2.15 3.17
N PRO A 290 12.96 1.99 4.46
CA PRO A 290 13.89 0.93 4.87
C PRO A 290 13.47 -0.43 4.31
N SER A 291 12.14 -0.69 4.24
CA SER A 291 11.51 -1.86 3.61
C SER A 291 11.75 -2.06 2.12
N LYS A 292 12.36 -1.08 1.41
CA LYS A 292 12.81 -1.28 0.03
C LYS A 292 14.27 -1.75 -0.01
N TRP A 293 15.20 -0.83 0.21
CA TRP A 293 16.63 -1.03 -0.12
C TRP A 293 17.57 -1.06 1.09
N MET A 294 17.07 -0.93 2.33
CA MET A 294 17.91 -0.87 3.54
C MET A 294 18.10 -2.24 4.22
N MET A 295 17.64 -3.33 3.59
CA MET A 295 17.67 -4.70 4.11
C MET A 295 16.85 -4.93 5.41
N VAL A 296 15.94 -4.00 5.73
CA VAL A 296 14.87 -4.21 6.71
C VAL A 296 13.71 -4.83 5.95
N HIS A 297 13.17 -5.98 6.37
CA HIS A 297 12.04 -6.57 5.65
C HIS A 297 10.74 -5.79 5.88
N PHE A 298 9.82 -5.86 4.93
CA PHE A 298 8.49 -5.26 5.01
C PHE A 298 7.68 -5.83 6.20
N ASP A 299 6.88 -5.06 6.94
CA ASP A 299 6.64 -3.61 6.84
C ASP A 299 7.69 -2.75 7.57
N CYS A 300 8.10 -1.64 6.96
CA CYS A 300 8.91 -0.58 7.58
C CYS A 300 9.03 0.63 6.64
N THR A 301 8.30 1.71 6.92
CA THR A 301 8.45 3.01 6.24
C THR A 301 8.78 4.07 7.26
N ALA A 302 9.84 4.82 7.03
CA ALA A 302 10.30 5.89 7.91
C ALA A 302 9.77 7.23 7.39
N MET A 303 8.87 7.87 8.14
CA MET A 303 8.29 9.17 7.82
C MET A 303 8.73 10.20 8.87
N TRP A 304 9.12 11.39 8.43
CA TRP A 304 9.37 12.54 9.30
C TRP A 304 8.47 13.71 8.93
N VAL A 305 8.08 14.48 9.94
CA VAL A 305 7.40 15.77 9.80
C VAL A 305 8.21 16.87 10.48
N LYS A 306 8.16 18.06 9.91
CA LYS A 306 8.79 19.27 10.45
C LYS A 306 7.95 19.92 11.55
N ASN A 307 6.67 19.55 11.67
CA ASN A 307 5.77 19.98 12.74
C ASN A 307 4.71 18.91 13.05
N SER A 308 4.90 18.16 14.14
CA SER A 308 4.01 17.10 14.62
C SER A 308 2.62 17.60 15.04
N ASN A 309 2.48 18.87 15.42
CA ASN A 309 1.18 19.48 15.76
C ASN A 309 0.18 19.42 14.60
N ALA A 310 0.65 19.33 13.35
CA ALA A 310 -0.20 19.13 12.19
C ALA A 310 -0.73 17.69 12.09
N LEU A 311 0.03 16.68 12.55
CA LEU A 311 -0.48 15.31 12.69
C LEU A 311 -1.49 15.24 13.83
N HIS A 312 -1.13 15.74 15.02
CA HIS A 312 -2.04 15.78 16.17
C HIS A 312 -3.37 16.47 15.83
N ARG A 313 -3.36 17.65 15.17
CA ARG A 313 -4.61 18.32 14.74
C ARG A 313 -5.45 17.55 13.72
N THR A 314 -4.91 16.50 13.08
CA THR A 314 -5.60 15.68 12.09
C THR A 314 -6.10 14.35 12.66
N PHE A 315 -5.45 13.80 13.71
CA PHE A 315 -5.74 12.46 14.25
C PHE A 315 -6.00 12.43 15.77
N ASN A 316 -6.12 13.58 16.46
CA ASN A 316 -6.37 13.58 17.89
C ASN A 316 -7.79 13.09 18.25
N VAL A 317 -7.85 12.10 19.12
CA VAL A 317 -9.05 11.64 19.83
C VAL A 317 -8.62 11.27 21.25
N GLU A 318 -9.37 11.74 22.26
CA GLU A 318 -8.95 11.70 23.66
C GLU A 318 -9.90 10.89 24.58
N PRO A 319 -10.36 9.68 24.20
CA PRO A 319 -11.24 8.90 25.05
C PRO A 319 -10.52 8.48 26.34
N LEU A 320 -11.24 8.53 27.47
CA LEU A 320 -10.68 8.35 28.82
C LEU A 320 -9.86 7.05 28.99
N TYR A 321 -10.24 5.97 28.29
CA TYR A 321 -9.54 4.68 28.35
C TYR A 321 -8.18 4.63 27.61
N LEU A 322 -7.77 5.71 26.93
CA LEU A 322 -6.42 5.86 26.35
C LEU A 322 -5.56 6.88 27.12
N GLN A 323 -6.13 7.62 28.06
CA GLN A 323 -5.42 8.67 28.81
C GLN A 323 -4.50 8.06 29.89
N HIS A 324 -3.38 8.73 30.19
CA HIS A 324 -2.44 8.30 31.21
C HIS A 324 -1.67 9.48 31.83
N GLU A 325 -0.99 9.26 32.97
CA GLU A 325 -0.32 10.30 33.75
C GLU A 325 0.68 11.17 32.96
N ASN A 326 1.27 10.62 31.89
CA ASN A 326 2.25 11.30 31.03
C ASN A 326 1.64 11.91 29.74
N SER A 327 0.30 11.99 29.63
CA SER A 327 -0.36 12.51 28.41
C SER A 327 0.03 13.97 28.17
N GLY A 328 0.41 14.30 26.94
CA GLY A 328 0.92 15.64 26.58
C GLY A 328 2.37 15.93 27.03
N LEU A 329 3.00 15.03 27.79
CA LEU A 329 4.44 15.07 28.10
C LEU A 329 5.24 14.03 27.31
N ALA A 330 4.63 12.88 27.01
CA ALA A 330 5.18 11.81 26.19
C ALA A 330 4.68 11.86 24.72
N ILE A 331 5.31 11.08 23.84
CA ILE A 331 4.90 10.95 22.43
C ILE A 331 3.94 9.78 22.27
N ASP A 332 2.66 10.09 22.05
CA ASP A 332 1.62 9.11 21.79
C ASP A 332 1.44 8.94 20.27
N TYR A 333 2.14 7.95 19.70
CA TYR A 333 2.25 7.74 18.25
C TYR A 333 0.91 7.44 17.56
N MET A 334 -0.17 7.08 18.28
CA MET A 334 -1.52 7.00 17.72
C MET A 334 -1.97 8.30 17.03
N HIS A 335 -1.52 9.47 17.51
CA HIS A 335 -1.83 10.77 16.89
C HIS A 335 -0.97 11.10 15.65
N TRP A 336 -0.06 10.20 15.27
CA TRP A 336 0.90 10.36 14.17
C TRP A 336 0.62 9.41 12.99
N GLN A 337 -0.46 8.62 13.07
CA GLN A 337 -0.83 7.59 12.10
C GLN A 337 -2.37 7.46 12.00
N ILE A 338 -2.86 6.60 11.10
CA ILE A 338 -4.31 6.38 10.90
C ILE A 338 -4.92 5.35 11.88
N PRO A 339 -4.32 4.16 12.12
CA PRO A 339 -4.88 3.21 13.08
C PRO A 339 -4.46 3.51 14.52
N LEU A 340 -5.25 3.08 15.50
CA LEU A 340 -4.84 3.13 16.92
C LEU A 340 -3.60 2.25 17.18
N SER A 341 -3.73 0.94 16.98
CA SER A 341 -2.71 -0.05 17.34
C SER A 341 -1.44 0.06 16.49
N LYS A 342 -0.28 -0.09 17.14
CA LYS A 342 1.06 -0.02 16.52
C LYS A 342 1.97 -1.10 17.12
N ARG A 343 2.57 -1.95 16.28
CA ARG A 343 3.53 -3.00 16.71
C ARG A 343 4.96 -2.43 16.85
N PHE A 344 5.85 -3.17 17.51
CA PHE A 344 7.22 -2.74 17.85
C PHE A 344 8.22 -2.75 16.65
N ARG A 345 7.88 -2.07 15.55
CA ARG A 345 8.64 -2.01 14.28
C ARG A 345 10.10 -1.54 14.44
N ALA A 346 10.36 -0.65 15.41
CA ALA A 346 11.68 -0.07 15.64
C ALA A 346 12.76 -1.12 15.97
N LEU A 347 12.38 -2.26 16.55
CA LEU A 347 13.32 -3.30 17.00
C LEU A 347 14.11 -3.91 15.82
N LYS A 348 13.44 -4.28 14.72
CA LYS A 348 14.12 -4.79 13.52
C LYS A 348 14.96 -3.75 12.78
N LEU A 349 14.54 -2.47 12.80
CA LEU A 349 15.31 -1.37 12.22
C LEU A 349 16.59 -1.12 13.05
N TRP A 350 16.49 -1.14 14.38
CA TRP A 350 17.62 -1.05 15.31
C TRP A 350 18.62 -2.19 15.12
N PHE A 351 18.14 -3.44 15.00
CA PHE A 351 18.98 -4.61 14.76
C PHE A 351 19.77 -4.49 13.44
N VAL A 352 19.12 -4.08 12.35
CA VAL A 352 19.77 -3.86 11.04
C VAL A 352 20.83 -2.76 11.13
N ILE A 353 20.49 -1.60 11.70
CA ILE A 353 21.43 -0.47 11.84
C ILE A 353 22.64 -0.87 12.71
N ARG A 354 22.42 -1.56 13.84
CA ARG A 354 23.51 -2.02 14.71
C ARG A 354 24.36 -3.13 14.08
N LYS A 355 23.76 -4.06 13.33
CA LYS A 355 24.50 -5.20 12.74
C LYS A 355 25.39 -4.79 11.56
N TYR A 356 24.90 -3.90 10.68
CA TYR A 356 25.67 -3.47 9.50
C TYR A 356 26.48 -2.19 9.75
N GLY A 357 25.99 -1.29 10.61
CA GLY A 357 26.53 0.05 10.77
C GLY A 357 26.39 0.90 9.50
N ILE A 358 26.64 2.20 9.63
CA ILE A 358 26.54 3.15 8.50
C ILE A 358 27.46 2.73 7.36
N LYS A 359 28.71 2.31 7.64
CA LYS A 359 29.67 1.86 6.61
C LYS A 359 29.22 0.60 5.87
N GLY A 360 28.56 -0.35 6.53
CA GLY A 360 28.04 -1.56 5.89
C GLY A 360 26.85 -1.28 4.98
N LEU A 361 25.92 -0.43 5.43
CA LEU A 361 24.78 0.04 4.62
C LEU A 361 25.26 0.84 3.40
N GLN A 362 26.21 1.76 3.58
CA GLN A 362 26.83 2.48 2.47
C GLN A 362 27.50 1.54 1.45
N LYS A 363 28.19 0.48 1.90
CA LYS A 363 28.78 -0.53 1.00
C LYS A 363 27.71 -1.23 0.18
N HIS A 364 26.60 -1.65 0.79
CA HIS A 364 25.48 -2.29 0.08
C HIS A 364 24.88 -1.39 -1.00
N ILE A 365 24.60 -0.12 -0.67
CA ILE A 365 24.07 0.87 -1.62
C ILE A 365 25.04 1.05 -2.79
N ARG A 366 26.33 1.34 -2.50
CA ARG A 366 27.37 1.55 -3.53
C ARG A 366 27.52 0.36 -4.46
N GLU A 367 27.46 -0.86 -3.92
CA GLU A 367 27.54 -2.09 -4.73
C GLU A 367 26.32 -2.24 -5.65
N GLY A 368 25.10 -1.98 -5.16
CA GLY A 368 23.89 -1.97 -6.00
C GLY A 368 23.96 -0.96 -7.15
N VAL A 369 24.52 0.23 -6.91
CA VAL A 369 24.78 1.23 -7.96
C VAL A 369 25.84 0.74 -8.95
N ARG A 370 26.94 0.15 -8.48
CA ARG A 370 28.03 -0.40 -9.31
C ARG A 370 27.56 -1.54 -10.22
N LEU A 371 26.69 -2.42 -9.71
CA LEU A 371 26.09 -3.51 -10.48
C LEU A 371 25.12 -2.98 -11.55
N ALA A 372 24.36 -1.92 -11.24
CA ALA A 372 23.50 -1.26 -12.22
C ALA A 372 24.30 -0.51 -13.29
N GLN A 373 25.46 0.08 -12.95
CA GLN A 373 26.42 0.61 -13.92
C GLN A 373 26.98 -0.48 -14.85
N LYS A 374 27.24 -1.70 -14.33
CA LYS A 374 27.63 -2.83 -15.18
C LYS A 374 26.52 -3.21 -16.16
N PHE A 375 25.25 -3.24 -15.71
CA PHE A 375 24.12 -3.52 -16.59
C PHE A 375 23.90 -2.41 -17.65
N GLU A 376 24.00 -1.14 -17.26
CA GLU A 376 23.98 0.02 -18.17
C GLU A 376 25.02 -0.12 -19.30
N ALA A 377 26.27 -0.43 -18.96
CA ALA A 377 27.34 -0.64 -19.93
C ALA A 377 27.11 -1.86 -20.84
N LEU A 378 26.49 -2.93 -20.32
CA LEU A 378 26.14 -4.12 -21.11
C LEU A 378 25.02 -3.82 -22.12
N VAL A 379 23.98 -3.08 -21.72
CA VAL A 379 22.90 -2.64 -22.62
C VAL A 379 23.44 -1.74 -23.72
N LEU A 380 24.26 -0.73 -23.38
CA LEU A 380 24.86 0.20 -24.35
C LEU A 380 25.84 -0.48 -25.34
N SER A 381 26.28 -1.71 -25.06
CA SER A 381 27.15 -2.49 -25.96
C SER A 381 26.41 -3.25 -27.07
N ASP A 382 25.07 -3.33 -27.03
CA ASP A 382 24.26 -4.04 -28.01
C ASP A 382 23.34 -3.05 -28.77
N PRO A 383 23.64 -2.71 -30.05
CA PRO A 383 22.96 -1.64 -30.78
C PRO A 383 21.49 -1.94 -31.15
N ARG A 384 20.95 -3.10 -30.72
CA ARG A 384 19.52 -3.42 -30.82
C ARG A 384 18.70 -2.79 -29.68
N PHE A 385 19.36 -2.27 -28.66
CA PHE A 385 18.76 -1.68 -27.48
C PHE A 385 19.10 -0.19 -27.33
N GLU A 386 18.27 0.52 -26.57
CA GLU A 386 18.48 1.91 -26.19
C GLU A 386 18.08 2.14 -24.71
N ILE A 387 18.70 3.15 -24.09
CA ILE A 387 18.42 3.60 -22.71
C ILE A 387 17.74 4.97 -22.80
N PRO A 388 16.39 5.05 -22.72
CA PRO A 388 15.65 6.30 -22.96
C PRO A 388 15.61 7.25 -21.76
N ALA A 389 16.09 6.84 -20.58
CA ALA A 389 16.32 7.74 -19.45
C ALA A 389 17.58 7.35 -18.69
N LYS A 390 18.31 8.35 -18.20
CA LYS A 390 19.60 8.22 -17.50
C LYS A 390 19.51 7.28 -16.31
N ARG A 391 20.46 6.33 -16.15
CA ARG A 391 20.51 5.48 -14.95
C ARG A 391 20.82 6.33 -13.71
N HIS A 392 19.89 6.30 -12.76
CA HIS A 392 20.11 6.75 -11.40
C HIS A 392 20.10 5.56 -10.45
N LEU A 393 20.95 5.63 -9.42
CA LEU A 393 21.08 4.62 -8.38
C LEU A 393 21.20 3.19 -8.95
N GLY A 394 20.43 2.24 -8.43
CA GLY A 394 20.45 0.82 -8.79
C GLY A 394 19.45 0.39 -9.88
N MET A 395 18.87 1.32 -10.65
CA MET A 395 17.85 0.98 -11.66
C MET A 395 18.19 1.52 -13.05
N VAL A 396 18.16 0.64 -14.05
CA VAL A 396 18.27 0.96 -15.48
C VAL A 396 16.91 0.78 -16.16
N VAL A 397 16.56 1.69 -17.07
CA VAL A 397 15.45 1.49 -18.01
C VAL A 397 16.00 1.29 -19.41
N PHE A 398 15.46 0.32 -20.14
CA PHE A 398 15.93 -0.01 -21.48
C PHE A 398 14.79 -0.54 -22.35
N ARG A 399 14.95 -0.46 -23.67
CA ARG A 399 13.98 -1.01 -24.64
C ARG A 399 14.70 -1.50 -25.89
N LEU A 400 14.01 -2.31 -26.71
CA LEU A 400 14.45 -2.58 -28.07
C LEU A 400 14.15 -1.37 -28.96
N VAL A 401 15.09 -1.03 -29.84
CA VAL A 401 14.91 0.02 -30.86
C VAL A 401 13.76 -0.38 -31.79
N GLY A 402 12.86 0.57 -32.09
CA GLY A 402 11.65 0.34 -32.87
C GLY A 402 10.35 0.41 -32.03
N ASP A 403 9.28 -0.23 -32.51
CA ASP A 403 7.95 -0.15 -31.91
C ASP A 403 7.85 -0.80 -30.50
N ASN A 404 6.95 -0.26 -29.68
CA ASN A 404 6.70 -0.75 -28.32
C ASN A 404 6.37 -2.25 -28.25
N GLU A 405 5.73 -2.80 -29.30
CA GLU A 405 5.33 -4.21 -29.36
C GLU A 405 6.53 -5.19 -29.31
N LEU A 406 7.69 -4.82 -29.89
CA LEU A 406 8.92 -5.61 -29.80
C LEU A 406 9.37 -5.76 -28.34
N THR A 407 9.35 -4.66 -27.59
CA THR A 407 9.76 -4.62 -26.18
C THR A 407 8.72 -5.30 -25.28
N GLU A 408 7.42 -5.19 -25.60
CA GLU A 408 6.37 -5.99 -24.96
C GLU A 408 6.58 -7.51 -25.15
N ARG A 409 6.83 -7.95 -26.39
CA ARG A 409 7.07 -9.36 -26.73
C ARG A 409 8.30 -9.90 -26.01
N LEU A 410 9.38 -9.13 -25.97
CA LEU A 410 10.60 -9.44 -25.21
C LEU A 410 10.30 -9.65 -23.72
N LEU A 411 9.64 -8.69 -23.07
CA LEU A 411 9.33 -8.79 -21.65
C LEU A 411 8.39 -9.95 -21.31
N LYS A 412 7.36 -10.15 -22.14
CA LYS A 412 6.43 -11.29 -22.04
C LYS A 412 7.19 -12.62 -22.12
N ARG A 413 8.17 -12.75 -23.02
CA ARG A 413 8.98 -13.97 -23.16
C ARG A 413 9.93 -14.19 -21.98
N ILE A 414 10.70 -13.18 -21.55
CA ILE A 414 11.63 -13.27 -20.40
C ILE A 414 10.88 -13.77 -19.14
N ASN A 415 9.76 -13.13 -18.80
CA ASN A 415 8.96 -13.54 -17.63
C ASN A 415 8.33 -14.94 -17.79
N SER A 416 8.07 -15.39 -19.03
CA SER A 416 7.59 -16.77 -19.29
C SER A 416 8.69 -17.82 -19.11
N ASN A 417 9.94 -17.51 -19.48
CA ASN A 417 11.11 -18.34 -19.19
C ASN A 417 11.34 -18.44 -17.67
N GLY A 418 11.17 -17.33 -16.95
CA GLY A 418 11.15 -17.27 -15.48
C GLY A 418 12.52 -17.39 -14.80
N ALA A 419 13.61 -17.38 -15.58
CA ALA A 419 14.98 -17.34 -15.07
C ALA A 419 15.28 -16.04 -14.30
N LEU A 420 14.70 -14.93 -14.77
CA LEU A 420 14.68 -13.63 -14.11
C LEU A 420 13.28 -13.00 -14.22
N HIS A 421 13.00 -11.96 -13.43
CA HIS A 421 11.71 -11.24 -13.48
C HIS A 421 11.90 -9.73 -13.65
N CYS A 422 11.23 -9.14 -14.65
CA CYS A 422 11.19 -7.69 -14.89
C CYS A 422 9.74 -7.19 -15.07
N VAL A 423 9.52 -5.88 -14.97
CA VAL A 423 8.22 -5.22 -15.22
C VAL A 423 8.40 -3.96 -16.08
N PRO A 424 7.35 -3.50 -16.78
CA PRO A 424 7.47 -2.37 -17.70
C PRO A 424 7.17 -1.03 -17.04
N ALA A 425 7.46 0.05 -17.78
CA ALA A 425 6.86 1.36 -17.60
C ALA A 425 6.61 2.05 -18.96
N ALA A 426 5.93 3.20 -18.93
CA ALA A 426 5.69 4.07 -20.06
C ALA A 426 6.31 5.46 -19.80
N LEU A 427 7.39 5.81 -20.50
CA LEU A 427 8.08 7.10 -20.37
C LEU A 427 7.71 7.99 -21.56
N LYS A 428 6.93 9.06 -21.33
CA LYS A 428 6.33 9.93 -22.38
C LYS A 428 5.74 9.14 -23.57
N GLY A 429 5.14 7.98 -23.30
CA GLY A 429 4.52 7.06 -24.29
C GLY A 429 5.43 5.94 -24.83
N GLN A 430 6.74 5.96 -24.58
CA GLN A 430 7.65 4.86 -24.91
C GLN A 430 7.52 3.72 -23.89
N TYR A 431 7.31 2.49 -24.35
CA TYR A 431 7.32 1.30 -23.49
C TYR A 431 8.77 0.90 -23.20
N VAL A 432 9.10 0.71 -21.92
CA VAL A 432 10.43 0.34 -21.43
C VAL A 432 10.35 -0.85 -20.50
N ILE A 433 11.42 -1.65 -20.45
CA ILE A 433 11.68 -2.63 -19.41
C ILE A 433 12.48 -1.94 -18.30
N ARG A 434 12.07 -2.13 -17.05
CA ARG A 434 12.83 -1.70 -15.87
C ARG A 434 13.66 -2.88 -15.36
N PHE A 435 14.96 -2.65 -15.19
CA PHE A 435 15.89 -3.59 -14.55
C PHE A 435 16.42 -2.94 -13.26
N THR A 436 15.98 -3.45 -12.11
CA THR A 436 16.43 -3.00 -10.79
C THR A 436 17.40 -4.00 -10.18
N VAL A 437 18.56 -3.57 -9.69
CA VAL A 437 19.42 -4.41 -8.86
C VAL A 437 18.81 -4.51 -7.46
N THR A 438 18.56 -5.73 -6.99
CA THR A 438 17.83 -6.00 -5.74
C THR A 438 18.73 -6.65 -4.68
N SER A 439 18.92 -7.96 -4.73
CA SER A 439 19.40 -8.79 -3.62
C SER A 439 20.76 -8.30 -3.08
N PRO A 440 20.96 -8.28 -1.74
CA PRO A 440 22.26 -7.92 -1.15
C PRO A 440 23.38 -8.93 -1.46
N ARG A 441 23.04 -10.05 -2.15
CA ARG A 441 23.97 -11.08 -2.62
C ARG A 441 24.13 -11.11 -4.14
N THR A 442 23.47 -10.22 -4.92
CA THR A 442 23.68 -10.16 -6.38
C THR A 442 25.14 -9.87 -6.69
N THR A 443 25.75 -10.65 -7.58
CA THR A 443 27.15 -10.48 -8.00
C THR A 443 27.27 -9.93 -9.42
N ALA A 444 28.50 -9.69 -9.88
CA ALA A 444 28.74 -9.27 -11.25
C ALA A 444 28.39 -10.38 -12.27
N GLU A 445 28.43 -11.64 -11.85
CA GLU A 445 28.17 -12.83 -12.67
C GLU A 445 26.66 -13.00 -12.89
N ASP A 446 25.84 -12.78 -11.84
CA ASP A 446 24.37 -12.74 -11.97
C ASP A 446 23.98 -11.71 -13.05
N ILE A 447 24.46 -10.46 -12.95
CA ILE A 447 24.20 -9.39 -13.93
C ILE A 447 24.59 -9.78 -15.37
N THR A 448 25.70 -10.52 -15.55
CA THR A 448 26.12 -11.01 -16.88
C THR A 448 25.22 -12.15 -17.38
N LYS A 449 24.79 -13.06 -16.50
CA LYS A 449 23.87 -14.16 -16.82
C LYS A 449 22.49 -13.63 -17.21
N ASP A 450 21.94 -12.71 -16.42
CA ASP A 450 20.62 -12.13 -16.66
C ASP A 450 20.61 -11.27 -17.94
N TRP A 451 21.68 -10.53 -18.22
CA TRP A 451 21.87 -9.89 -19.52
C TRP A 451 21.97 -10.88 -20.68
N ALA A 452 22.67 -12.01 -20.51
CA ALA A 452 22.78 -13.01 -21.57
C ALA A 452 21.41 -13.63 -21.93
N GLU A 453 20.54 -13.87 -20.95
CA GLU A 453 19.16 -14.33 -21.14
C GLU A 453 18.29 -13.28 -21.86
N ILE A 454 18.35 -12.01 -21.44
CA ILE A 454 17.68 -10.89 -22.12
C ILE A 454 18.13 -10.79 -23.58
N ARG A 455 19.45 -10.83 -23.81
CA ARG A 455 20.08 -10.69 -25.13
C ARG A 455 19.77 -11.87 -26.07
N SER A 456 19.70 -13.08 -25.53
CA SER A 456 19.30 -14.30 -26.25
C SER A 456 17.82 -14.24 -26.64
N THR A 457 16.96 -13.91 -25.68
CA THR A 457 15.51 -13.78 -25.89
C THR A 457 15.19 -12.70 -26.91
N ALA A 458 15.92 -11.58 -26.90
CA ALA A 458 15.79 -10.53 -27.91
C ALA A 458 16.12 -11.00 -29.33
N SER A 459 17.17 -11.83 -29.51
CA SER A 459 17.50 -12.41 -30.83
C SER A 459 16.34 -13.23 -31.39
N ALA A 460 15.72 -14.08 -30.55
CA ALA A 460 14.56 -14.87 -30.96
C ALA A 460 13.34 -13.99 -31.28
N VAL A 461 12.99 -13.05 -30.41
CA VAL A 461 11.83 -12.17 -30.59
C VAL A 461 11.96 -11.25 -31.81
N ILE A 462 13.15 -10.73 -32.11
CA ILE A 462 13.39 -9.91 -33.31
C ILE A 462 13.20 -10.75 -34.58
N HIS A 463 13.76 -11.98 -34.61
CA HIS A 463 13.60 -12.89 -35.75
C HIS A 463 12.13 -13.30 -35.97
N GLU A 464 11.42 -13.67 -34.89
CA GLU A 464 9.98 -13.96 -34.93
C GLU A 464 9.15 -12.76 -35.44
N TYR A 465 9.48 -11.53 -35.01
CA TYR A 465 8.78 -10.31 -35.41
C TYR A 465 9.03 -9.93 -36.88
N GLN A 466 10.28 -10.04 -37.33
CA GLN A 466 10.66 -9.80 -38.73
C GLN A 466 10.01 -10.83 -39.67
N ALA A 467 10.03 -12.11 -39.31
CA ALA A 467 9.38 -13.16 -40.09
C ALA A 467 7.86 -12.96 -40.19
N ALA A 468 7.19 -12.59 -39.08
CA ALA A 468 5.76 -12.30 -39.08
C ALA A 468 5.41 -11.09 -39.97
N ASN A 469 6.17 -10.00 -39.88
CA ASN A 469 5.91 -8.80 -40.67
C ASN A 469 6.24 -8.98 -42.16
N ALA A 470 7.21 -9.85 -42.51
CA ALA A 470 7.51 -10.19 -43.91
C ALA A 470 6.40 -10.99 -44.61
N GLN A 471 5.51 -11.63 -43.85
CA GLN A 471 4.38 -12.42 -44.40
C GLN A 471 3.08 -11.62 -44.55
N VAL A 472 3.04 -10.35 -44.16
CA VAL A 472 1.85 -9.48 -44.27
C VAL A 472 2.00 -8.55 -45.48
N PRO A 473 1.13 -8.65 -46.52
CA PRO A 473 1.13 -7.70 -47.62
C PRO A 473 0.91 -6.24 -47.14
N THR A 474 1.60 -5.29 -47.75
CA THR A 474 1.69 -3.89 -47.34
C THR A 474 0.43 -3.06 -47.67
N THR A 475 -0.74 -3.52 -47.26
CA THR A 475 -2.05 -2.96 -47.66
C THR A 475 -2.98 -2.54 -46.52
N ARG A 476 -2.44 -2.13 -45.36
CA ARG A 476 -3.03 -1.07 -44.52
C ARG A 476 -2.11 -0.59 -43.40
N ALA A 477 -1.62 0.64 -43.51
CA ALA A 477 -1.27 1.40 -42.32
C ALA A 477 -2.56 1.64 -41.51
N ARG A 478 -2.67 1.07 -40.30
CA ARG A 478 -3.73 1.47 -39.35
C ARG A 478 -3.50 2.92 -38.98
N ALA A 479 -4.46 3.80 -39.28
CA ALA A 479 -4.40 5.19 -38.90
C ALA A 479 -4.20 5.31 -37.37
N ARG A 480 -3.10 5.95 -36.95
CA ARG A 480 -2.86 6.26 -35.53
C ARG A 480 -3.86 7.34 -35.11
N VAL A 481 -4.96 6.92 -34.50
CA VAL A 481 -5.93 7.82 -33.85
C VAL A 481 -5.22 8.56 -32.72
N PRO A 482 -5.20 9.91 -32.70
CA PRO A 482 -4.57 10.65 -31.62
C PRO A 482 -5.22 10.37 -30.26
N LEU A 483 -4.41 10.36 -29.19
CA LEU A 483 -4.90 10.22 -27.81
C LEU A 483 -5.96 11.28 -27.44
N ALA A 484 -5.85 12.49 -28.01
CA ALA A 484 -6.85 13.54 -27.87
C ALA A 484 -8.23 13.14 -28.45
N GLU A 485 -8.28 12.50 -29.62
CA GLU A 485 -9.54 11.96 -30.17
C GLU A 485 -10.08 10.81 -29.33
N THR A 486 -9.21 9.94 -28.81
CA THR A 486 -9.64 8.82 -27.95
C THR A 486 -10.28 9.33 -26.65
N ARG A 487 -9.71 10.38 -26.05
CA ARG A 487 -10.27 11.07 -24.87
C ARG A 487 -11.59 11.79 -25.18
N ALA A 488 -11.70 12.44 -26.35
CA ALA A 488 -12.92 13.13 -26.76
C ALA A 488 -14.09 12.19 -27.12
N ARG A 489 -13.81 10.92 -27.47
CA ARG A 489 -14.82 9.93 -27.88
C ARG A 489 -15.23 8.95 -26.77
N ASN A 490 -14.67 9.08 -25.56
CA ASN A 490 -14.98 8.20 -24.43
C ASN A 490 -14.82 8.95 -23.09
N GLU A 491 -15.93 9.32 -22.47
CA GLU A 491 -15.99 10.02 -21.17
C GLU A 491 -15.36 9.22 -20.01
N LEU A 492 -15.24 7.89 -20.15
CA LEU A 492 -14.59 7.00 -19.18
C LEU A 492 -13.09 6.78 -19.49
N PHE A 493 -12.50 7.51 -20.43
CA PHE A 493 -11.08 7.40 -20.76
C PHE A 493 -10.20 8.03 -19.67
N GLY A 494 -9.90 7.24 -18.65
CA GLY A 494 -9.10 7.62 -17.47
C GLY A 494 -9.74 7.26 -16.13
N SER A 495 -11.00 6.80 -16.09
CA SER A 495 -11.70 6.51 -14.82
C SER A 495 -11.26 5.21 -14.12
N SER A 496 -10.34 4.44 -14.71
CA SER A 496 -9.73 3.25 -14.07
C SER A 496 -8.26 3.11 -14.48
N LEU A 497 -7.39 3.89 -13.83
CA LEU A 497 -5.94 3.95 -14.10
C LEU A 497 -5.12 2.91 -13.32
N LEU A 498 -5.75 1.86 -12.78
CA LEU A 498 -5.11 0.83 -11.93
C LEU A 498 -3.88 0.12 -12.52
N LEU A 499 -3.62 0.24 -13.83
CA LEU A 499 -2.39 -0.23 -14.49
C LEU A 499 -1.85 0.79 -15.53
N ALA A 500 -1.77 2.06 -15.16
CA ALA A 500 -1.23 3.16 -15.96
C ALA A 500 0.31 3.10 -16.16
N ASN A 501 0.82 2.04 -16.79
CA ASN A 501 2.23 1.93 -17.20
C ASN A 501 2.47 0.96 -18.38
N SER A 502 1.42 0.63 -19.15
CA SER A 502 1.50 -0.23 -20.34
C SER A 502 0.44 0.20 -21.36
N PRO A 503 0.84 0.80 -22.49
CA PRO A 503 -0.05 0.96 -23.65
C PRO A 503 -0.47 -0.40 -24.23
N MET A 504 -1.48 -0.35 -25.12
CA MET A 504 -1.76 -1.33 -26.20
C MET A 504 -1.73 -2.84 -25.90
N SER A 505 -2.31 -3.28 -24.77
CA SER A 505 -2.87 -4.63 -24.67
C SER A 505 -4.35 -4.53 -24.25
N PRO A 506 -5.32 -5.13 -24.98
CA PRO A 506 -6.74 -5.10 -24.61
C PRO A 506 -6.99 -5.99 -23.41
N LYS A 507 -6.92 -5.40 -22.21
CA LYS A 507 -7.13 -6.09 -20.93
C LYS A 507 -8.63 -6.31 -20.69
N ILE A 508 -9.12 -7.51 -21.02
CA ILE A 508 -10.42 -7.99 -20.52
C ILE A 508 -10.26 -8.24 -19.02
N VAL A 509 -10.64 -7.25 -18.21
CA VAL A 509 -10.75 -7.42 -16.75
C VAL A 509 -12.10 -8.06 -16.46
N ASN A 510 -12.11 -9.30 -16.00
CA ASN A 510 -13.32 -9.93 -15.51
C ASN A 510 -13.62 -9.40 -14.09
N GLY A 511 -14.58 -8.49 -13.97
CA GLY A 511 -14.87 -7.72 -12.74
C GLY A 511 -15.55 -8.52 -11.61
N SER A 512 -15.29 -9.82 -11.48
CA SER A 512 -16.02 -10.73 -10.58
C SER A 512 -15.46 -10.82 -9.14
N PHE A 513 -14.45 -10.03 -8.79
CA PHE A 513 -13.80 -10.08 -7.46
C PHE A 513 -14.10 -8.82 -6.62
N ALA A 514 -15.39 -8.62 -6.30
CA ALA A 514 -15.85 -7.54 -5.42
C ALA A 514 -17.23 -7.83 -4.77
N ALA A 515 -17.40 -8.98 -4.12
CA ALA A 515 -18.41 -9.22 -3.08
C ALA A 515 -18.07 -10.52 -2.33
N MET A 516 -18.14 -10.50 -0.99
CA MET A 516 -18.31 -11.71 -0.19
C MET A 516 -19.79 -11.89 0.16
N PHE A 517 -20.16 -13.05 0.70
CA PHE A 517 -21.53 -13.36 1.08
C PHE A 517 -22.04 -12.45 2.20
N ASP A 518 -23.33 -12.13 2.14
CA ASP A 518 -24.21 -12.34 3.28
C ASP A 518 -25.57 -12.88 2.79
N MET A 519 -26.35 -13.50 3.66
CA MET A 519 -27.50 -14.35 3.33
C MET A 519 -28.79 -13.92 4.04
N ASP A 520 -29.25 -12.69 3.79
CA ASP A 520 -30.61 -12.26 4.15
C ASP A 520 -31.31 -11.48 3.02
N THR A 521 -32.57 -11.84 2.75
CA THR A 521 -33.30 -11.39 1.55
C THR A 521 -34.13 -10.12 1.78
N GLU A 522 -34.36 -9.75 3.04
CA GLU A 522 -35.26 -8.67 3.43
C GLU A 522 -34.62 -7.27 3.25
N MET A 523 -33.33 -7.15 3.60
CA MET A 523 -32.55 -5.89 3.52
C MET A 523 -32.51 -5.28 2.10
N VAL A 524 -32.44 -6.13 1.07
CA VAL A 524 -32.47 -5.69 -0.34
C VAL A 524 -33.86 -5.14 -0.72
N THR A 525 -34.92 -5.68 -0.13
CA THR A 525 -36.31 -5.28 -0.40
C THR A 525 -36.61 -3.93 0.23
N GLU A 526 -36.20 -3.70 1.48
CA GLU A 526 -36.34 -2.42 2.18
C GLU A 526 -35.49 -1.31 1.54
N CYS A 527 -34.27 -1.62 1.14
CA CYS A 527 -33.40 -0.70 0.40
C CYS A 527 -34.01 -0.31 -0.97
N GLY A 528 -34.58 -1.28 -1.69
CA GLY A 528 -35.25 -1.06 -2.97
C GLY A 528 -36.46 -0.11 -2.86
N LEU A 529 -37.25 -0.21 -1.79
CA LEU A 529 -38.38 0.69 -1.53
C LEU A 529 -37.93 2.13 -1.23
N ASN A 530 -36.89 2.30 -0.40
CA ASN A 530 -36.38 3.63 -0.06
C ASN A 530 -35.78 4.38 -1.28
N PHE A 531 -35.04 3.68 -2.15
CA PHE A 531 -34.48 4.31 -3.36
C PHE A 531 -35.51 4.61 -4.46
N ALA A 532 -36.70 4.00 -4.44
CA ALA A 532 -37.74 4.22 -5.45
C ALA A 532 -38.28 5.66 -5.50
N HIS A 533 -38.09 6.44 -4.43
CA HIS A 533 -38.52 7.84 -4.38
C HIS A 533 -37.58 8.83 -5.11
N LEU A 534 -36.35 8.41 -5.46
CA LEU A 534 -35.42 9.23 -6.24
C LEU A 534 -35.66 9.06 -7.76
N ARG A 535 -36.41 9.99 -8.36
CA ARG A 535 -36.75 10.00 -9.80
C ARG A 535 -35.50 10.16 -10.70
N LEU A 536 -34.89 9.05 -11.10
CA LEU A 536 -33.91 9.00 -12.18
C LEU A 536 -34.59 8.78 -13.54
N GLY A 537 -34.25 9.61 -14.53
CA GLY A 537 -34.97 9.67 -15.81
C GLY A 537 -34.70 8.50 -16.77
N HIS A 538 -35.75 8.01 -17.45
CA HIS A 538 -35.67 6.90 -18.39
C HIS A 538 -34.69 7.11 -19.57
N LYS A 539 -33.83 6.12 -19.85
CA LYS A 539 -33.15 5.92 -21.15
C LYS A 539 -33.20 4.46 -21.60
N ASN A 540 -34.36 4.05 -22.11
CA ASN A 540 -34.70 2.65 -22.39
C ASN A 540 -34.05 2.11 -23.70
N SER A 541 -32.72 1.90 -23.67
CA SER A 541 -31.88 1.64 -24.85
C SER A 541 -32.20 0.34 -25.62
N PRO A 542 -32.17 0.33 -26.97
CA PRO A 542 -32.25 -0.89 -27.76
C PRO A 542 -31.10 -1.88 -27.48
N ALA A 543 -29.92 -1.40 -27.06
CA ALA A 543 -28.78 -2.25 -26.72
C ALA A 543 -29.01 -3.04 -25.42
N MET A 544 -29.63 -2.41 -24.43
CA MET A 544 -30.04 -3.03 -23.16
C MET A 544 -31.02 -4.19 -23.42
N ARG A 545 -32.05 -3.95 -24.24
CA ARG A 545 -33.04 -4.98 -24.62
C ARG A 545 -32.44 -6.17 -25.39
N ARG A 546 -31.37 -5.97 -26.18
CA ARG A 546 -30.61 -7.09 -26.79
C ARG A 546 -29.76 -7.84 -25.76
N ARG A 547 -29.10 -7.13 -24.83
CA ARG A 547 -28.28 -7.72 -23.75
C ARG A 547 -29.12 -8.65 -22.86
N ILE A 548 -30.25 -8.16 -22.34
CA ILE A 548 -31.15 -8.93 -21.45
C ILE A 548 -31.68 -10.18 -22.17
N ARG A 549 -32.13 -10.06 -23.42
CA ARG A 549 -32.60 -11.23 -24.21
C ARG A 549 -31.49 -12.27 -24.43
N GLY A 550 -30.25 -11.85 -24.60
CA GLY A 550 -29.09 -12.74 -24.68
C GLY A 550 -28.79 -13.45 -23.35
N MET A 551 -28.96 -12.77 -22.21
CA MET A 551 -28.74 -13.34 -20.88
C MET A 551 -29.75 -14.45 -20.57
N MET A 552 -31.05 -14.20 -20.77
CA MET A 552 -32.13 -15.17 -20.49
C MET A 552 -31.97 -16.51 -21.23
N LEU A 553 -31.35 -16.49 -22.42
CA LEU A 553 -31.16 -17.68 -23.27
C LEU A 553 -29.90 -18.50 -22.95
N SER A 554 -29.09 -18.09 -21.95
CA SER A 554 -27.71 -18.59 -21.81
C SER A 554 -27.40 -19.36 -20.53
N GLY A 555 -28.27 -19.30 -19.50
CA GLY A 555 -28.16 -20.13 -18.29
C GLY A 555 -26.93 -19.90 -17.40
N ARG A 556 -26.20 -18.79 -17.55
CA ARG A 556 -24.99 -18.49 -16.75
C ARG A 556 -25.27 -17.49 -15.63
N GLN A 557 -24.38 -17.44 -14.63
CA GLN A 557 -24.36 -16.39 -13.62
C GLN A 557 -23.79 -15.08 -14.21
N PHE A 558 -24.23 -13.94 -13.69
CA PHE A 558 -23.92 -12.61 -14.22
C PHE A 558 -23.62 -11.60 -13.09
N SER A 559 -22.92 -10.51 -13.45
CA SER A 559 -22.52 -9.43 -12.54
C SER A 559 -23.69 -8.70 -11.86
N LEU A 560 -23.41 -7.96 -10.78
CA LEU A 560 -24.42 -7.21 -10.02
C LEU A 560 -25.16 -6.19 -10.92
N ASP A 561 -24.46 -5.40 -11.73
CA ASP A 561 -25.07 -4.47 -12.69
C ASP A 561 -26.02 -5.17 -13.67
N SER A 562 -25.64 -6.37 -14.12
CA SER A 562 -26.49 -7.20 -15.00
C SER A 562 -27.72 -7.77 -14.27
N ARG A 563 -27.65 -7.96 -12.95
CA ARG A 563 -28.83 -8.28 -12.13
C ARG A 563 -29.70 -7.04 -11.89
N ILE A 564 -29.11 -5.86 -11.73
CA ILE A 564 -29.84 -4.58 -11.59
C ILE A 564 -30.61 -4.25 -12.88
N ASP A 565 -30.01 -4.42 -14.07
CA ASP A 565 -30.69 -4.33 -15.38
C ASP A 565 -31.95 -5.25 -15.44
N LEU A 566 -31.87 -6.43 -14.81
CA LEU A 566 -32.95 -7.43 -14.73
C LEU A 566 -34.04 -7.04 -13.73
N VAL A 567 -33.65 -6.63 -12.52
CA VAL A 567 -34.56 -6.19 -11.44
C VAL A 567 -35.33 -4.94 -11.85
N GLN A 568 -34.69 -3.98 -12.53
CA GLN A 568 -35.39 -2.81 -13.09
C GLN A 568 -36.48 -3.21 -14.09
N GLN A 569 -36.23 -4.22 -14.94
CA GLN A 569 -37.27 -4.71 -15.84
C GLN A 569 -38.37 -5.47 -15.08
N GLN A 570 -38.03 -6.31 -14.08
CA GLN A 570 -39.02 -6.99 -13.26
C GLN A 570 -39.93 -6.00 -12.50
N GLY A 571 -39.37 -4.94 -11.92
CA GLY A 571 -40.14 -3.87 -11.28
C GLY A 571 -41.14 -3.19 -12.23
N THR A 572 -40.75 -2.94 -13.49
CA THR A 572 -41.70 -2.43 -14.50
C THR A 572 -42.77 -3.43 -14.93
N VAL A 573 -42.49 -4.75 -14.90
CA VAL A 573 -43.49 -5.79 -15.18
C VAL A 573 -44.46 -5.95 -14.00
N GLN A 574 -43.96 -5.90 -12.77
CA GLN A 574 -44.77 -6.05 -11.56
C GLN A 574 -45.67 -4.82 -11.32
N GLY A 575 -45.16 -3.61 -11.58
CA GLY A 575 -45.96 -2.39 -11.63
C GLY A 575 -47.01 -2.38 -12.74
N ALA A 576 -46.71 -2.96 -13.92
CA ALA A 576 -47.69 -3.11 -14.99
C ALA A 576 -48.79 -4.14 -14.64
N LEU A 577 -48.45 -5.22 -13.94
CA LEU A 577 -49.43 -6.20 -13.44
C LEU A 577 -50.32 -5.63 -12.34
N GLN A 578 -49.78 -4.82 -11.41
CA GLN A 578 -50.59 -4.11 -10.43
C GLN A 578 -51.51 -3.07 -11.09
N GLN A 579 -51.03 -2.32 -12.08
CA GLN A 579 -51.88 -1.39 -12.85
C GLN A 579 -52.95 -2.12 -13.69
N ALA A 580 -52.66 -3.32 -14.19
CA ALA A 580 -53.66 -4.15 -14.88
C ALA A 580 -54.78 -4.60 -13.93
N HIS A 581 -54.45 -5.17 -12.76
CA HIS A 581 -55.45 -5.55 -11.78
C HIS A 581 -56.23 -4.37 -11.20
N GLN A 582 -55.59 -3.20 -11.01
CA GLN A 582 -56.30 -1.98 -10.63
C GLN A 582 -57.33 -1.57 -11.70
N ALA A 583 -56.95 -1.63 -12.99
CA ALA A 583 -57.82 -1.29 -14.11
C ALA A 583 -58.94 -2.31 -14.39
N GLU A 584 -58.80 -3.56 -13.95
CA GLU A 584 -59.91 -4.52 -13.88
C GLU A 584 -60.84 -4.19 -12.71
N HIS A 585 -60.29 -3.94 -11.52
CA HIS A 585 -61.07 -3.68 -10.31
C HIS A 585 -61.88 -2.36 -10.37
N ASP A 586 -61.39 -1.35 -11.10
CA ASP A 586 -62.13 -0.12 -11.39
C ASP A 586 -63.11 -0.24 -12.58
N ARG A 587 -62.99 -1.28 -13.42
CA ARG A 587 -63.96 -1.55 -14.50
C ARG A 587 -65.26 -2.18 -14.01
N GLU A 588 -65.21 -3.02 -12.98
CA GLU A 588 -66.41 -3.64 -12.39
C GLU A 588 -67.26 -2.65 -11.58
N ARG A 589 -66.74 -1.44 -11.28
CA ARG A 589 -67.43 -0.42 -10.47
C ARG A 589 -68.35 0.52 -11.26
N ALA A 590 -68.60 0.27 -12.54
CA ALA A 590 -69.22 1.23 -13.45
C ALA A 590 -70.48 0.74 -14.21
N LEU A 591 -71.43 0.08 -13.53
CA LEU A 591 -72.80 -0.18 -14.02
C LEU A 591 -73.81 -0.21 -12.84
N PRO A 592 -75.08 0.25 -12.98
CA PRO A 592 -75.97 0.48 -11.83
C PRO A 592 -77.05 -0.61 -11.58
N LEU A 593 -77.22 -0.94 -10.29
CA LEU A 593 -78.42 -1.36 -9.55
C LEU A 593 -79.66 -1.91 -10.28
N MET A 594 -80.08 -3.12 -9.85
CA MET A 594 -81.49 -3.55 -9.70
C MET A 594 -81.68 -4.22 -8.33
N LYS A 595 -82.93 -4.49 -7.91
CA LYS A 595 -83.33 -4.80 -6.52
C LYS A 595 -83.77 -6.27 -6.30
N GLU A 596 -84.03 -6.61 -5.02
CA GLU A 596 -84.87 -7.73 -4.52
C GLU A 596 -84.26 -9.18 -4.67
N ASP A 597 -84.42 -10.11 -3.71
CA ASP A 597 -84.93 -10.00 -2.33
C ASP A 597 -84.53 -11.17 -1.38
N SER A 598 -84.57 -10.94 -0.06
CA SER A 598 -84.92 -11.88 1.04
C SER A 598 -84.05 -13.10 1.50
N VAL A 599 -84.28 -13.50 2.79
CA VAL A 599 -84.05 -14.80 3.51
C VAL A 599 -82.74 -15.09 4.29
N GLU A 600 -82.85 -15.01 5.64
CA GLU A 600 -82.41 -15.91 6.77
C GLU A 600 -81.01 -16.59 6.78
N ALA A 601 -80.13 -16.34 7.77
CA ALA A 601 -79.96 -17.00 9.10
C ALA A 601 -78.94 -18.19 9.08
N SER A 602 -78.29 -18.66 10.16
CA SER A 602 -78.43 -18.44 11.62
C SER A 602 -77.08 -18.53 12.39
N SER A 603 -77.16 -18.44 13.74
CA SER A 603 -76.13 -18.73 14.76
C SER A 603 -75.82 -20.26 14.92
N GLU A 604 -75.00 -20.83 15.84
CA GLU A 604 -74.37 -20.36 17.10
C GLU A 604 -73.27 -21.33 17.66
N HIS A 605 -72.51 -20.88 18.68
CA HIS A 605 -71.89 -21.61 19.82
C HIS A 605 -70.71 -22.63 19.76
N GLU A 606 -69.97 -22.62 20.88
CA GLU A 606 -68.97 -23.58 21.44
C GLU A 606 -69.67 -24.78 22.17
N PRO A 607 -69.08 -25.69 23.02
CA PRO A 607 -67.74 -25.73 23.66
C PRO A 607 -67.04 -27.09 23.99
N ALA A 608 -65.79 -26.98 24.52
CA ALA A 608 -65.08 -27.89 25.47
C ALA A 608 -64.80 -29.37 25.02
N VAL A 609 -63.93 -30.20 25.64
CA VAL A 609 -63.48 -30.42 27.04
C VAL A 609 -62.02 -30.96 27.12
N HIS A 610 -61.38 -30.81 28.30
CA HIS A 610 -60.10 -31.34 28.85
C HIS A 610 -59.40 -32.56 28.17
N SER A 611 -58.07 -32.77 28.28
CA SER A 611 -57.05 -32.40 29.31
C SER A 611 -55.62 -32.28 28.67
N ALA A 612 -54.45 -32.09 29.31
CA ALA A 612 -54.00 -32.14 30.72
C ALA A 612 -52.73 -31.25 30.97
N ALA A 613 -52.07 -31.39 32.14
CA ALA A 613 -50.84 -30.70 32.60
C ALA A 613 -50.18 -31.55 33.74
N PRO A 614 -49.06 -31.19 34.44
CA PRO A 614 -48.16 -30.01 34.36
C PRO A 614 -46.66 -30.36 34.10
N THR A 615 -45.63 -29.51 33.97
CA THR A 615 -45.28 -28.06 34.18
C THR A 615 -44.29 -27.78 35.36
N VAL A 616 -43.44 -26.75 35.16
CA VAL A 616 -42.58 -25.95 36.09
C VAL A 616 -41.14 -26.44 36.48
N LEU A 617 -40.23 -25.45 36.48
CA LEU A 617 -38.88 -25.35 37.12
C LEU A 617 -39.06 -24.90 38.62
N PRO A 618 -38.14 -24.24 39.38
CA PRO A 618 -36.71 -23.88 39.21
C PRO A 618 -35.79 -24.08 40.46
N GLY A 619 -34.54 -23.59 40.41
CA GLY A 619 -33.83 -23.09 41.61
C GLY A 619 -32.37 -23.54 41.83
N GLN A 620 -31.49 -22.58 42.19
CA GLN A 620 -30.22 -22.83 42.92
C GLN A 620 -30.42 -22.49 44.41
N PRO A 621 -29.61 -23.03 45.34
CA PRO A 621 -28.49 -22.23 45.88
C PRO A 621 -27.22 -23.04 46.24
N ARG A 622 -26.27 -22.39 46.93
CA ARG A 622 -24.93 -22.91 47.29
C ARG A 622 -24.87 -23.69 48.64
N SER A 623 -23.80 -24.48 48.76
CA SER A 623 -22.97 -24.76 49.97
C SER A 623 -23.54 -25.48 51.19
N ARG A 624 -22.89 -26.62 51.53
CA ARG A 624 -22.20 -26.81 52.83
C ARG A 624 -21.20 -27.99 52.79
N SER A 625 -20.38 -28.11 53.83
CA SER A 625 -19.21 -29.00 53.97
C SER A 625 -19.11 -29.63 55.36
N VAL A 626 -18.64 -30.88 55.44
CA VAL A 626 -18.17 -31.69 56.59
C VAL A 626 -17.20 -32.72 55.94
N GLU A 627 -15.90 -32.89 56.27
CA GLU A 627 -15.23 -33.36 57.51
C GLU A 627 -15.55 -34.85 57.82
N GLU A 628 -14.69 -35.73 58.35
CA GLU A 628 -13.31 -35.71 58.93
C GLU A 628 -12.39 -36.71 58.13
N GLU A 629 -11.10 -37.08 58.33
CA GLU A 629 -9.90 -36.83 59.19
C GLU A 629 -8.64 -36.96 58.24
N VAL A 630 -7.32 -36.72 58.49
CA VAL A 630 -6.42 -36.61 59.68
C VAL A 630 -5.88 -37.98 60.21
N PRO A 631 -4.67 -38.13 60.83
CA PRO A 631 -3.38 -37.38 60.78
C PRO A 631 -2.27 -38.14 59.97
N GLY A 632 -1.13 -37.54 59.56
CA GLY A 632 0.14 -37.36 60.33
C GLY A 632 1.23 -38.33 59.79
N ASP A 633 2.55 -38.07 59.66
CA ASP A 633 3.47 -36.96 59.99
C ASP A 633 4.34 -36.64 58.73
N LYS A 634 4.78 -35.43 58.38
CA LYS A 634 5.63 -34.35 59.01
C LYS A 634 7.15 -34.45 58.73
N PRO A 635 7.89 -33.31 58.65
CA PRO A 635 9.23 -33.22 58.08
C PRO A 635 10.33 -32.90 59.12
N ASP A 636 11.57 -32.65 58.67
CA ASP A 636 12.36 -31.51 59.19
C ASP A 636 13.59 -31.13 58.33
N ALA A 637 14.10 -29.92 58.57
CA ALA A 637 15.41 -29.41 58.13
C ALA A 637 15.92 -28.35 59.13
N PRO A 638 17.24 -28.17 59.32
CA PRO A 638 17.74 -26.80 59.56
C PRO A 638 19.17 -26.48 59.02
N ALA A 639 19.49 -25.18 59.04
CA ALA A 639 20.84 -24.59 59.00
C ALA A 639 21.17 -24.01 60.43
N PRO A 640 22.12 -23.06 60.74
CA PRO A 640 22.95 -22.16 59.89
C PRO A 640 24.41 -21.83 60.40
N ASP A 641 25.05 -20.80 59.79
CA ASP A 641 26.04 -19.84 60.36
C ASP A 641 27.50 -20.30 60.71
N PRO A 642 28.48 -19.40 61.06
CA PRO A 642 28.68 -17.96 60.75
C PRO A 642 30.09 -17.54 60.19
N GLN A 643 30.16 -16.26 59.76
CA GLN A 643 31.26 -15.26 59.63
C GLN A 643 32.76 -15.54 60.02
N ALA A 644 33.73 -14.95 59.28
CA ALA A 644 34.75 -13.98 59.80
C ALA A 644 35.78 -13.42 58.76
N GLU A 645 35.95 -12.08 58.76
CA GLU A 645 37.14 -11.21 58.49
C GLU A 645 38.12 -11.32 57.27
N ALA A 646 38.80 -10.20 56.99
CA ALA A 646 39.89 -9.97 56.01
C ALA A 646 41.01 -9.11 56.67
N PRO A 647 42.19 -8.84 56.07
CA PRO A 647 42.38 -7.51 55.43
C PRO A 647 43.56 -7.31 54.41
N SER A 648 43.56 -6.15 53.70
CA SER A 648 44.78 -5.34 53.32
C SER A 648 45.78 -5.93 52.27
N LYS A 649 46.53 -5.22 51.41
CA LYS A 649 46.73 -3.80 50.94
C LYS A 649 47.42 -3.92 49.54
N ALA A 650 47.10 -3.20 48.46
CA ALA A 650 47.08 -1.75 48.19
C ALA A 650 48.43 -1.11 47.76
N VAL A 651 48.73 -1.15 46.46
CA VAL A 651 49.56 -0.21 45.65
C VAL A 651 49.02 -0.26 44.21
N ARG A 652 48.66 0.77 43.42
CA ARG A 652 48.63 2.26 43.46
C ARG A 652 49.73 2.99 42.67
N ALA A 653 49.30 3.78 41.66
CA ALA A 653 50.07 4.68 40.77
C ALA A 653 50.93 3.96 39.69
N ALA A 654 51.31 4.60 38.57
CA ALA A 654 51.22 6.03 38.21
C ALA A 654 50.83 6.26 36.73
N ALA A 655 50.54 7.52 36.39
CA ALA A 655 50.37 8.02 35.01
C ALA A 655 51.22 9.27 34.78
N ALA A 656 51.88 9.36 33.62
CA ALA A 656 52.50 10.54 33.01
C ALA A 656 52.81 10.18 31.52
N THR A 657 52.46 10.90 30.45
CA THR A 657 52.65 12.32 30.05
C THR A 657 54.08 12.74 29.67
N ALA A 658 54.43 12.56 28.39
CA ALA A 658 55.25 13.43 27.54
C ALA A 658 54.99 13.01 26.06
N ALA A 659 54.65 13.82 25.06
CA ALA A 659 54.67 15.28 24.83
C ALA A 659 56.05 15.90 24.51
N ALA A 660 56.32 16.09 23.21
CA ALA A 660 57.14 17.17 22.65
C ALA A 660 56.89 17.31 21.12
N ALA A 661 56.90 18.54 20.61
CA ALA A 661 57.05 18.85 19.18
C ALA A 661 58.55 19.05 18.84
N PRO A 662 58.90 19.39 17.58
CA PRO A 662 59.10 20.81 17.24
C PRO A 662 58.69 21.13 15.77
N THR A 663 58.86 22.31 15.14
CA THR A 663 59.57 23.57 15.48
C THR A 663 58.97 24.74 14.66
N ALA A 664 59.05 25.98 15.18
CA ALA A 664 59.18 27.27 14.47
C ALA A 664 58.13 27.70 13.40
N GLN A 665 57.91 28.99 13.15
CA GLN A 665 58.50 30.22 13.72
C GLN A 665 57.42 31.27 13.99
#